data_AF-A0A354C3K6-F1
#
_entry.id   AF-A0A354C3K6-F1
#
_cell.length_a   1.000
_cell.length_b   1.000
_cell.length_c   1.000
_cell.angle_alpha   90.00
_cell.angle_beta   90.00
_cell.angle_gamma   90.00
#
_symmetry.space_group_name_H-M   'P 1'
#
loop_
_entity.id
_entity.type
_entity.pdbx_description
1 polymer ?
#
loop_
_entity_poly.entity_id
_entity_poly.type
_entity_poly.pdbx_seq_one_letter_code
_entity_poly.pdbx_strand_id
1 'polypeptide(L)'
;MINKSVMHVEGRNKMMKGLKHSETIGKTTLTIPNRITCLLFLLVFLFYGCGAGLMKDMKTNIEDIKISSYMQKKQHHELIRKLQPMLERQETLSSFRIFLLAAAYYEIRDYEKMFKTADLLETQIGQGDITGYGGNLAVYPQILRGYAYLDQGIFDKALKEATEALVILNRDANRDNTFYRIQLIDISCIAGVASALQGRMRDADAHLKTIEDVTTIGGILGPEKFIALARIHMAKKDYGSALTAIQDHRANVSGLYTVFYDETFQEIPKYFILVKCLYEMGKEEEAKKGYDQLLTHPQIRQIGGLLWPALLDRARIARRAGDAKLAEDLLKEAVDVIEKQRASINTETGRIGYVGDKQAVYQELISILCAGNRAAEAFEYVERAKGRALVDLLSSQTKISIHGKDTAHINRTLDQLARAEKANATVADPALQSNVTGTRGVVLTLKKDLLTQDPELASLVTVTDTDTKTIQARLGTDEVLLEYYATEQDWYAFVLKHNSIWVTILDGTGLAKDVLAFRERLTRVGSDEYTPHAKALYGRLFTPVAARITTPRLIIVPHGVLHYLPFGALSSGKNFLVDRYQVRYLPSASILGILKDRAKNDKLPALIMGNPDLKDPSYDLKYAEEEALSLGKIIPHATVLLRSNARASVIHEKGN
;
A
#
# COMPACT_ATOMS: atom_id res chain seq x y z
N MET A 1 -40.96 -47.17 37.34
CA MET A 1 -39.48 -47.25 37.26
C MET A 1 -39.07 -46.59 35.96
N ILE A 2 -38.13 -45.64 35.80
CA ILE A 2 -37.41 -44.65 36.62
C ILE A 2 -36.47 -43.97 35.57
N ASN A 3 -36.40 -42.62 35.58
CA ASN A 3 -35.32 -41.68 35.17
C ASN A 3 -34.47 -41.88 33.89
N LYS A 4 -34.33 -40.89 32.98
CA LYS A 4 -33.68 -39.54 33.08
C LYS A 4 -32.17 -39.59 33.38
N SER A 5 -31.33 -39.12 32.43
CA SER A 5 -30.66 -37.79 32.51
C SER A 5 -29.67 -37.55 31.35
N VAL A 6 -29.68 -36.29 30.89
CA VAL A 6 -28.93 -35.66 29.79
C VAL A 6 -27.90 -34.71 30.41
N MET A 7 -26.63 -34.78 29.99
CA MET A 7 -25.55 -33.78 30.14
C MET A 7 -24.44 -34.12 29.13
N HIS A 8 -23.77 -33.25 28.36
CA HIS A 8 -23.69 -31.80 28.29
C HIS A 8 -23.35 -31.39 26.84
N VAL A 9 -24.19 -30.56 26.23
CA VAL A 9 -23.90 -29.76 25.03
C VAL A 9 -24.03 -28.31 25.46
N GLU A 10 -22.96 -27.70 25.98
CA GLU A 10 -23.04 -26.35 26.58
C GLU A 10 -21.90 -25.39 26.20
N GLY A 11 -21.11 -25.74 25.16
CA GLY A 11 -20.03 -24.89 24.64
C GLY A 11 -20.40 -23.96 23.47
N ARG A 12 -21.46 -24.26 22.70
CA ARG A 12 -21.77 -23.54 21.44
C ARG A 12 -22.71 -22.34 21.56
N ASN A 13 -23.40 -22.16 22.70
CA ASN A 13 -24.53 -21.23 22.80
C ASN A 13 -24.22 -19.90 23.53
N LYS A 14 -22.99 -19.70 24.03
CA LYS A 14 -22.63 -18.46 24.75
C LYS A 14 -22.22 -17.30 23.83
N MET A 15 -21.59 -17.55 22.69
CA MET A 15 -21.25 -16.50 21.72
C MET A 15 -22.48 -15.90 21.01
N MET A 16 -23.57 -16.66 20.86
CA MET A 16 -24.80 -16.19 20.19
C MET A 16 -25.77 -15.41 21.08
N LYS A 17 -25.64 -15.49 22.41
CA LYS A 17 -26.54 -14.79 23.35
C LYS A 17 -26.15 -13.33 23.64
N GLY A 18 -24.92 -12.92 23.39
CA GLY A 18 -24.47 -11.54 23.57
C GLY A 18 -25.11 -10.53 22.60
N LEU A 19 -25.62 -10.98 21.44
CA LEU A 19 -26.16 -10.11 20.39
C LEU A 19 -27.67 -9.80 20.48
N LYS A 20 -28.41 -10.36 21.44
CA LYS A 20 -29.88 -10.22 21.51
C LYS A 20 -30.42 -9.36 22.67
N HIS A 21 -29.58 -8.62 23.40
CA HIS A 21 -30.02 -7.86 24.58
C HIS A 21 -29.71 -6.35 24.55
N SER A 22 -29.49 -5.73 23.38
CA SER A 22 -29.26 -4.28 23.27
C SER A 22 -30.43 -3.47 22.70
N GLU A 23 -31.66 -4.00 22.71
CA GLU A 23 -32.85 -3.16 22.52
C GLU A 23 -33.37 -2.74 23.89
N THR A 24 -33.46 -1.42 24.09
CA THR A 24 -33.94 -0.71 25.29
C THR A 24 -32.87 -0.35 26.34
N ILE A 25 -32.14 0.74 26.12
CA ILE A 25 -31.81 1.78 27.12
C ILE A 25 -31.36 3.04 26.33
N GLY A 26 -31.85 4.20 26.77
CA GLY A 26 -31.84 5.46 26.01
C GLY A 26 -30.49 6.14 25.80
N LYS A 27 -30.54 7.16 24.93
CA LYS A 27 -29.50 8.14 24.56
C LYS A 27 -28.48 8.42 25.68
N THR A 28 -27.28 7.88 25.56
CA THR A 28 -26.08 8.45 26.19
C THR A 28 -24.88 8.10 25.34
N THR A 29 -24.18 9.12 24.85
CA THR A 29 -22.95 9.05 24.05
C THR A 29 -21.84 8.41 24.88
N LEU A 30 -21.65 7.09 24.77
CA LEU A 30 -20.61 6.34 25.49
C LEU A 30 -19.43 6.03 24.58
N THR A 31 -18.24 6.41 25.03
CA THR A 31 -16.97 6.40 24.29
C THR A 31 -16.16 5.13 24.62
N ILE A 32 -15.49 4.59 23.59
CA ILE A 32 -15.13 3.17 23.42
C ILE A 32 -13.59 2.96 23.48
N PRO A 33 -13.01 2.18 24.43
CA PRO A 33 -11.55 2.00 24.53
C PRO A 33 -10.94 0.73 23.89
N ASN A 34 -9.84 0.83 23.10
CA ASN A 34 -8.70 -0.12 23.11
C ASN A 34 -7.36 0.26 22.39
N ARG A 35 -6.24 0.25 23.15
CA ARG A 35 -5.00 -0.55 22.98
C ARG A 35 -4.37 -0.76 24.37
N ILE A 36 -3.89 -1.97 24.64
CA ILE A 36 -3.77 -2.54 26.00
C ILE A 36 -2.55 -2.06 26.79
N THR A 37 -1.55 -1.45 26.16
CA THR A 37 -0.40 -0.85 26.87
C THR A 37 -0.83 0.26 27.84
N CYS A 38 -1.80 1.11 27.46
CA CYS A 38 -2.29 2.20 28.30
C CYS A 38 -3.22 1.76 29.43
N LEU A 39 -4.05 0.73 29.20
CA LEU A 39 -5.01 0.23 30.21
C LEU A 39 -4.28 -0.57 31.29
N LEU A 40 -3.20 -1.27 30.93
CA LEU A 40 -2.37 -2.02 31.87
C LEU A 40 -1.55 -1.10 32.78
N PHE A 41 -1.04 0.01 32.26
CA PHE A 41 -0.45 1.07 33.10
C PHE A 41 -1.46 1.62 34.13
N LEU A 42 -2.74 1.69 33.78
CA LEU A 42 -3.81 2.19 34.65
C LEU A 42 -4.33 1.13 35.65
N LEU A 43 -4.41 -0.14 35.24
CA LEU A 43 -4.78 -1.29 36.09
C LEU A 43 -3.68 -1.66 37.08
N VAL A 44 -2.40 -1.59 36.67
CA VAL A 44 -1.26 -1.72 37.59
C VAL A 44 -1.25 -0.57 38.58
N PHE A 45 -1.63 0.65 38.17
CA PHE A 45 -1.79 1.79 39.09
C PHE A 45 -2.89 1.56 40.12
N LEU A 46 -4.04 1.01 39.71
CA LEU A 46 -5.20 0.77 40.57
C LEU A 46 -5.04 -0.43 41.52
N PHE A 47 -4.29 -1.48 41.11
CA PHE A 47 -4.17 -2.72 41.88
C PHE A 47 -2.80 -2.95 42.54
N TYR A 48 -1.71 -2.33 42.06
CA TYR A 48 -0.35 -2.52 42.56
C TYR A 48 0.32 -1.24 43.08
N GLY A 49 -0.43 -0.14 43.17
CA GLY A 49 0.01 1.13 43.76
C GLY A 49 0.13 1.08 45.30
N CYS A 50 1.11 0.34 45.83
CA CYS A 50 1.66 0.63 47.15
C CYS A 50 3.17 0.32 47.16
N GLY A 51 3.95 1.33 46.76
CA GLY A 51 5.41 1.32 46.81
C GLY A 51 5.95 2.75 46.75
N ALA A 52 6.38 3.24 47.91
CA ALA A 52 6.99 4.53 48.25
C ALA A 52 7.50 5.44 47.10
N GLY A 53 6.61 6.25 46.52
CA GLY A 53 6.98 7.42 45.69
C GLY A 53 5.86 8.47 45.54
N LEU A 54 4.73 8.25 46.21
CA LEU A 54 3.40 8.73 45.81
C LEU A 54 2.99 10.10 46.41
N MET A 55 3.93 11.01 46.65
CA MET A 55 3.59 12.35 47.15
C MET A 55 4.01 13.51 46.26
N LYS A 56 4.74 13.30 45.15
CA LYS A 56 5.29 14.45 44.43
C LYS A 56 4.40 15.13 43.39
N ASP A 57 3.38 14.50 42.79
CA ASP A 57 2.41 15.26 41.95
C ASP A 57 1.11 14.50 41.63
N MET A 58 0.07 14.68 42.46
CA MET A 58 -1.26 14.11 42.21
C MET A 58 -1.97 14.70 40.98
N LYS A 59 -1.67 15.96 40.61
CA LYS A 59 -2.25 16.63 39.43
C LYS A 59 -1.71 16.08 38.11
N THR A 60 -0.40 15.89 38.00
CA THR A 60 0.27 15.32 36.81
C THR A 60 -0.25 13.92 36.51
N ASN A 61 -0.47 13.10 37.55
CA ASN A 61 -1.06 11.77 37.42
C ASN A 61 -2.51 11.78 36.87
N ILE A 62 -3.33 12.77 37.24
CA ILE A 62 -4.72 12.89 36.73
C ILE A 62 -4.73 13.31 35.26
N GLU A 63 -3.83 14.20 34.84
CA GLU A 63 -3.71 14.59 33.44
C GLU A 63 -3.21 13.45 32.56
N ASP A 64 -2.22 12.69 33.02
CA ASP A 64 -1.69 11.54 32.29
C ASP A 64 -2.72 10.40 32.15
N ILE A 65 -3.58 10.22 33.16
CA ILE A 65 -4.78 9.36 33.07
C ILE A 65 -5.72 9.86 31.97
N LYS A 66 -6.01 11.16 31.92
CA LYS A 66 -6.86 11.73 30.87
C LYS A 66 -6.21 11.60 29.49
N ILE A 67 -4.91 11.84 29.37
CA ILE A 67 -4.16 11.75 28.11
C ILE A 67 -4.14 10.30 27.61
N SER A 68 -3.81 9.34 28.48
CA SER A 68 -3.84 7.91 28.14
C SER A 68 -5.25 7.41 27.80
N SER A 69 -6.30 8.02 28.37
CA SER A 69 -7.68 7.71 28.00
C SER A 69 -8.00 8.03 26.53
N TYR A 70 -7.32 8.99 25.88
CA TYR A 70 -7.49 9.24 24.45
C TYR A 70 -6.92 8.10 23.59
N MET A 71 -5.76 7.54 23.97
CA MET A 71 -5.23 6.32 23.32
C MET A 71 -6.18 5.16 23.47
N GLN A 72 -6.71 4.98 24.68
CA GLN A 72 -7.73 3.97 24.93
C GLN A 72 -8.89 4.23 23.98
N LYS A 73 -9.50 5.43 24.00
CA LYS A 73 -10.69 5.77 23.21
C LYS A 73 -10.51 5.83 21.69
N LYS A 74 -9.33 5.46 21.17
CA LYS A 74 -8.92 5.64 19.76
C LYS A 74 -9.06 7.06 19.23
N GLN A 75 -9.07 8.01 20.15
CA GLN A 75 -9.08 9.43 19.86
C GLN A 75 -7.64 9.90 19.61
N HIS A 76 -6.93 9.23 18.70
CA HIS A 76 -5.52 9.50 18.40
C HIS A 76 -5.32 10.94 17.93
N HIS A 77 -6.24 11.46 17.11
CA HIS A 77 -6.23 12.86 16.68
C HIS A 77 -6.42 13.85 17.84
N GLU A 78 -7.24 13.52 18.85
CA GLU A 78 -7.43 14.35 20.04
C GLU A 78 -6.17 14.35 20.91
N LEU A 79 -5.55 13.19 21.08
CA LEU A 79 -4.28 13.06 21.79
C LEU A 79 -3.18 13.88 21.11
N ILE A 80 -3.05 13.73 19.79
CA ILE A 80 -2.11 14.50 18.98
C ILE A 80 -2.39 15.99 19.14
N ARG A 81 -3.65 16.44 19.06
CA ARG A 81 -4.02 17.85 19.22
C ARG A 81 -3.63 18.42 20.59
N LYS A 82 -3.58 17.57 21.62
CA LYS A 82 -3.17 17.98 22.97
C LYS A 82 -1.66 18.01 23.15
N LEU A 83 -0.96 16.97 22.71
CA LEU A 83 0.48 16.84 22.98
C LEU A 83 1.36 17.54 21.95
N GLN A 84 0.96 17.59 20.68
CA GLN A 84 1.77 18.17 19.61
C GLN A 84 2.08 19.67 19.82
N PRO A 85 1.12 20.54 20.21
CA PRO A 85 1.43 21.95 20.45
C PRO A 85 2.39 22.17 21.62
N MET A 86 2.34 21.32 22.64
CA MET A 86 3.27 21.38 23.77
C MET A 86 4.71 21.08 23.31
N LEU A 87 4.86 20.06 22.45
CA LEU A 87 6.13 19.72 21.84
C LEU A 87 6.68 20.85 20.96
N GLU A 88 5.83 21.49 20.16
CA GLU A 88 6.19 22.62 19.30
C GLU A 88 6.61 23.87 20.08
N ARG A 89 6.05 24.06 21.28
CA ARG A 89 6.43 25.13 22.22
C ARG A 89 7.68 24.81 23.04
N GLN A 90 8.33 23.68 22.77
CA GLN A 90 9.49 23.18 23.53
C GLN A 90 9.17 22.98 25.03
N GLU A 91 7.92 22.69 25.37
CA GLU A 91 7.55 22.29 26.72
C GLU A 91 8.14 20.91 27.03
N THR A 92 8.62 20.71 28.27
CA THR A 92 9.17 19.41 28.70
C THR A 92 8.06 18.38 28.85
N LEU A 93 7.93 17.49 27.86
CA LEU A 93 7.05 16.31 27.94
C LEU A 93 7.80 15.16 28.61
N SER A 94 7.10 14.32 29.38
CA SER A 94 7.68 13.08 29.91
C SER A 94 7.85 12.03 28.80
N SER A 95 8.76 11.08 29.00
CA SER A 95 8.95 9.95 28.07
C SER A 95 7.67 9.14 27.89
N PHE A 96 6.81 9.06 28.92
CA PHE A 96 5.48 8.46 28.79
C PHE A 96 4.57 9.23 27.81
N ARG A 97 4.48 10.55 27.91
CA ARG A 97 3.67 11.36 26.98
C ARG A 97 4.20 11.30 25.55
N ILE A 98 5.53 11.30 25.38
CA ILE A 98 6.16 11.16 24.06
C ILE A 98 5.93 9.77 23.48
N PHE A 99 5.99 8.71 24.30
CA PHE A 99 5.58 7.37 23.91
C PHE A 99 4.13 7.33 23.42
N LEU A 100 3.18 7.93 24.16
CA LEU A 100 1.79 7.99 23.75
C LEU A 100 1.60 8.76 22.43
N LEU A 101 2.35 9.85 22.24
CA LEU A 101 2.32 10.62 20.99
C LEU A 101 2.88 9.81 19.81
N ALA A 102 4.01 9.14 19.99
CA ALA A 102 4.60 8.27 18.96
C ALA A 102 3.66 7.12 18.61
N ALA A 103 3.05 6.47 19.61
CA ALA A 103 2.05 5.42 19.41
C ALA A 103 0.80 5.96 18.69
N ALA A 104 0.33 7.17 19.01
CA ALA A 104 -0.78 7.78 18.30
C ALA A 104 -0.45 8.04 16.82
N TYR A 105 0.76 8.53 16.53
CA TYR A 105 1.24 8.69 15.15
C TYR A 105 1.35 7.36 14.42
N TYR A 106 1.83 6.31 15.09
CA TYR A 106 1.81 4.94 14.56
C TYR A 106 0.39 4.47 14.23
N GLU A 107 -0.59 4.70 15.11
CA GLU A 107 -1.99 4.28 14.87
C GLU A 107 -2.65 5.00 13.70
N ILE A 108 -2.35 6.28 13.49
CA ILE A 108 -2.85 7.04 12.32
C ILE A 108 -1.97 6.89 11.09
N ARG A 109 -0.96 6.00 11.16
CA ARG A 109 -0.03 5.66 10.08
C ARG A 109 0.90 6.81 9.65
N ASP A 110 1.01 7.86 10.44
CA ASP A 110 1.91 9.00 10.18
C ASP A 110 3.34 8.60 10.57
N TYR A 111 3.95 7.74 9.74
CA TYR A 111 5.25 7.14 10.05
C TYR A 111 6.36 8.18 10.12
N GLU A 112 6.29 9.24 9.31
CA GLU A 112 7.26 10.33 9.36
C GLU A 112 7.30 10.96 10.75
N LYS A 113 6.14 11.35 11.28
CA LYS A 113 6.06 11.92 12.63
C LYS A 113 6.31 10.88 13.71
N MET A 114 5.89 9.63 13.50
CA MET A 114 6.15 8.53 14.41
C MET A 114 7.67 8.31 14.58
N PHE A 115 8.44 8.20 13.48
CA PHE A 115 9.89 8.02 13.54
C PHE A 115 10.56 9.19 14.27
N LYS A 116 10.21 10.44 13.93
CA LYS A 116 10.74 11.64 14.62
C LYS A 116 10.42 11.64 16.12
N THR A 117 9.22 11.22 16.49
CA THR A 117 8.80 11.16 17.90
C THR A 117 9.45 9.98 18.63
N ALA A 118 9.73 8.87 17.95
CA ALA A 118 10.49 7.74 18.50
C ALA A 118 11.97 8.10 18.72
N ASP A 119 12.59 8.86 17.82
CA ASP A 119 13.95 9.40 18.00
C ASP A 119 14.04 10.34 19.21
N LEU A 120 13.01 11.17 19.39
CA LEU A 120 12.88 12.03 20.56
C LEU A 120 12.74 11.20 21.84
N LEU A 121 11.88 10.18 21.84
CA LEU A 121 11.71 9.27 22.96
C LEU A 121 13.02 8.61 23.36
N GLU A 122 13.77 8.09 22.39
CA GLU A 122 15.07 7.46 22.62
C GLU A 122 16.10 8.43 23.20
N THR A 123 16.12 9.67 22.69
CA THR A 123 16.99 10.74 23.23
C THR A 123 16.68 11.01 24.70
N GLN A 124 15.41 11.09 25.07
CA GLN A 124 14.99 11.40 26.43
C GLN A 124 15.24 10.23 27.40
N ILE A 125 15.04 9.00 26.95
CA ILE A 125 15.42 7.78 27.69
C ILE A 125 16.93 7.77 27.96
N GLY A 126 17.75 8.17 26.97
CA GLY A 126 19.19 8.32 27.13
C GLY A 126 19.62 9.36 28.18
N GLN A 127 18.74 10.31 28.52
CA GLN A 127 18.94 11.32 29.57
C GLN A 127 18.51 10.83 30.97
N GLY A 128 18.01 9.59 31.10
CA GLY A 128 17.68 8.95 32.37
C GLY A 128 16.18 8.87 32.70
N ASP A 129 15.30 9.42 31.86
CA ASP A 129 13.83 9.30 32.03
C ASP A 129 13.32 7.96 31.43
N ILE A 130 13.72 6.86 32.08
CA ILE A 130 13.53 5.50 31.55
C ILE A 130 12.24 4.82 32.00
N THR A 131 11.49 5.42 32.94
CA THR A 131 10.31 4.80 33.56
C THR A 131 9.04 5.61 33.31
N GLY A 132 7.99 4.95 32.83
CA GLY A 132 6.62 5.46 32.91
C GLY A 132 5.82 4.50 33.78
N TYR A 133 5.18 4.97 34.86
CA TYR A 133 4.22 4.18 35.65
C TYR A 133 4.70 2.76 36.07
N GLY A 134 5.99 2.62 36.43
CA GLY A 134 6.58 1.34 36.85
C GLY A 134 7.01 0.38 35.73
N GLY A 135 6.85 0.78 34.47
CA GLY A 135 7.34 0.05 33.29
C GLY A 135 8.57 0.71 32.68
N ASN A 136 9.51 -0.11 32.21
CA ASN A 136 10.71 0.32 31.51
C ASN A 136 10.35 0.70 30.06
N LEU A 137 10.52 1.98 29.71
CA LEU A 137 10.16 2.47 28.38
C LEU A 137 11.27 2.31 27.33
N ALA A 138 12.47 1.85 27.73
CA ALA A 138 13.67 1.82 26.90
C ALA A 138 13.52 1.04 25.58
N VAL A 139 12.62 0.06 25.54
CA VAL A 139 12.41 -0.82 24.38
C VAL A 139 11.38 -0.28 23.37
N TYR A 140 10.56 0.70 23.75
CA TYR A 140 9.43 1.13 22.91
C TYR A 140 9.83 1.89 21.65
N PRO A 141 10.91 2.70 21.59
CA PRO A 141 11.38 3.25 20.33
C PRO A 141 11.59 2.15 19.28
N GLN A 142 12.32 1.09 19.62
CA GLN A 142 12.60 -0.03 18.73
C GLN A 142 11.34 -0.83 18.39
N ILE A 143 10.44 -1.08 19.36
CA ILE A 143 9.17 -1.76 19.10
C ILE A 143 8.31 -0.97 18.08
N LEU A 144 8.20 0.35 18.25
CA LEU A 144 7.45 1.22 17.35
C LEU A 144 8.05 1.23 15.94
N ARG A 145 9.37 1.39 15.82
CA ARG A 145 10.08 1.31 14.53
C ARG A 145 9.92 -0.07 13.89
N GLY A 146 10.07 -1.14 14.66
CA GLY A 146 9.93 -2.52 14.21
C GLY A 146 8.56 -2.80 13.61
N TYR A 147 7.48 -2.40 14.29
CA TYR A 147 6.12 -2.52 13.74
C TYR A 147 5.91 -1.64 12.51
N ALA A 148 6.42 -0.40 12.50
CA ALA A 148 6.29 0.48 11.34
C ALA A 148 7.01 -0.07 10.11
N TYR A 149 8.19 -0.67 10.27
CA TYR A 149 8.90 -1.33 9.18
C TYR A 149 8.20 -2.61 8.71
N LEU A 150 7.61 -3.37 9.63
CA LEU A 150 6.78 -4.53 9.29
C LEU A 150 5.58 -4.12 8.43
N ASP A 151 4.89 -3.04 8.83
CA ASP A 151 3.77 -2.44 8.08
C ASP A 151 4.21 -1.71 6.80
N GLN A 152 5.51 -1.63 6.50
CA GLN A 152 6.03 -1.13 5.22
C GLN A 152 6.61 -2.27 4.36
N GLY A 153 6.56 -3.51 4.83
CA GLY A 153 7.19 -4.65 4.16
C GLY A 153 8.72 -4.64 4.19
N ILE A 154 9.35 -3.80 5.04
CA ILE A 154 10.81 -3.67 5.14
C ILE A 154 11.32 -4.63 6.22
N PHE A 155 11.26 -5.93 5.94
CA PHE A 155 11.46 -6.99 6.93
C PHE A 155 12.86 -6.99 7.56
N ASP A 156 13.91 -6.67 6.81
CA ASP A 156 15.28 -6.60 7.35
C ASP A 156 15.43 -5.52 8.42
N LYS A 157 14.81 -4.35 8.21
CA LYS A 157 14.82 -3.28 9.22
C LYS A 157 13.96 -3.66 10.42
N ALA A 158 12.79 -4.26 10.20
CA ALA A 158 11.94 -4.74 11.29
C ALA A 158 12.67 -5.75 12.19
N LEU A 159 13.41 -6.70 11.59
CA LEU A 159 14.19 -7.69 12.32
C LEU A 159 15.37 -7.07 13.07
N LYS A 160 16.04 -6.08 12.46
CA LYS A 160 17.11 -5.32 13.12
C LYS A 160 16.59 -4.62 14.38
N GLU A 161 15.50 -3.86 14.27
CA GLU A 161 14.88 -3.17 15.41
C GLU A 161 14.44 -4.15 16.50
N ALA A 162 13.83 -5.29 16.13
CA ALA A 162 13.43 -6.32 17.09
C ALA A 162 14.65 -6.94 17.82
N THR A 163 15.76 -7.15 17.11
CA THR A 163 17.00 -7.67 17.70
C THR A 163 17.59 -6.68 18.70
N GLU A 164 17.63 -5.39 18.35
CA GLU A 164 18.08 -4.32 19.24
C GLU A 164 17.17 -4.19 20.47
N ALA A 165 15.85 -4.25 20.26
CA ALA A 165 14.86 -4.25 21.34
C ALA A 165 15.10 -5.41 22.32
N LEU A 166 15.40 -6.61 21.81
CA LEU A 166 15.67 -7.78 22.65
C LEU A 166 16.95 -7.62 23.48
N VAL A 167 17.99 -6.99 22.92
CA VAL A 167 19.22 -6.67 23.66
C VAL A 167 18.93 -5.68 24.79
N ILE A 168 18.10 -4.67 24.54
CA ILE A 168 17.69 -3.68 25.56
C ILE A 168 16.85 -4.37 26.63
N LEU A 169 15.85 -5.18 26.24
CA LEU A 169 14.96 -5.88 27.15
C LEU A 169 15.72 -6.83 28.08
N ASN A 170 16.72 -7.56 27.55
CA ASN A 170 17.51 -8.52 28.34
C ASN A 170 18.40 -7.88 29.41
N ARG A 171 18.65 -6.57 29.34
CA ARG A 171 19.35 -5.80 30.38
C ARG A 171 18.44 -5.49 31.57
N ASP A 172 17.12 -5.64 31.43
CA ASP A 172 16.19 -5.48 32.54
C ASP A 172 16.33 -6.65 33.52
N ALA A 173 16.55 -6.32 34.80
CA ALA A 173 16.70 -7.31 35.85
C ALA A 173 15.36 -7.94 36.26
N ASN A 174 14.23 -7.30 35.97
CA ASN A 174 12.90 -7.73 36.43
C ASN A 174 12.11 -8.48 35.34
N ARG A 175 12.57 -9.71 35.04
CA ARG A 175 11.96 -10.58 34.00
C ARG A 175 10.58 -11.13 34.36
N ASP A 176 10.20 -11.07 35.63
CA ASP A 176 8.89 -11.54 36.11
C ASP A 176 7.79 -10.48 36.02
N ASN A 177 8.14 -9.25 35.62
CA ASN A 177 7.18 -8.17 35.44
C ASN A 177 6.25 -8.42 34.23
N THR A 178 4.96 -8.12 34.39
CA THR A 178 3.96 -8.13 33.31
C THR A 178 4.38 -7.26 32.11
N PHE A 179 5.04 -6.11 32.35
CA PHE A 179 5.54 -5.26 31.27
C PHE A 179 6.63 -5.94 30.43
N TYR A 180 7.58 -6.61 31.08
CA TYR A 180 8.63 -7.38 30.40
C TYR A 180 8.02 -8.44 29.49
N ARG A 181 6.98 -9.13 29.96
CA ARG A 181 6.30 -10.19 29.20
C ARG A 181 5.58 -9.65 27.96
N ILE A 182 4.91 -8.51 28.06
CA ILE A 182 4.27 -7.85 26.90
C ILE A 182 5.32 -7.44 25.87
N GLN A 183 6.40 -6.80 26.33
CA GLN A 183 7.49 -6.36 25.47
C GLN A 183 8.14 -7.55 24.77
N LEU A 184 8.34 -8.67 25.47
CA LEU A 184 8.86 -9.90 24.88
C LEU A 184 7.91 -10.47 23.82
N ILE A 185 6.60 -10.47 24.07
CA ILE A 185 5.59 -10.88 23.08
C ILE A 185 5.65 -9.99 21.84
N ASP A 186 5.66 -8.67 22.01
CA ASP A 186 5.70 -7.70 20.90
C ASP A 186 6.97 -7.86 20.05
N ILE A 187 8.14 -7.91 20.69
CA ILE A 187 9.43 -8.07 20.02
C ILE A 187 9.49 -9.40 19.27
N SER A 188 9.05 -10.49 19.91
CA SER A 188 9.01 -11.82 19.28
C SER A 188 7.98 -11.89 18.16
N CYS A 189 6.87 -11.15 18.26
CA CYS A 189 5.89 -11.05 17.19
C CYS A 189 6.48 -10.36 15.95
N ILE A 190 7.15 -9.21 16.12
CA ILE A 190 7.80 -8.49 15.03
C ILE A 190 8.84 -9.39 14.34
N ALA A 191 9.75 -9.98 15.12
CA ALA A 191 10.82 -10.82 14.59
C ALA A 191 10.29 -12.11 13.96
N GLY A 192 9.28 -12.75 14.57
CA GLY A 192 8.66 -13.98 14.07
C GLY A 192 7.91 -13.77 12.74
N VAL A 193 7.13 -12.69 12.62
CA VAL A 193 6.43 -12.36 11.37
C VAL A 193 7.43 -11.99 10.28
N ALA A 194 8.41 -11.13 10.57
CA ALA A 194 9.44 -10.74 9.60
C ALA A 194 10.24 -11.96 9.11
N SER A 195 10.64 -12.85 10.01
CA SER A 195 11.36 -14.08 9.69
C SER A 195 10.54 -15.02 8.80
N ALA A 196 9.26 -15.23 9.12
CA ALA A 196 8.37 -16.05 8.33
C ALA A 196 8.20 -15.52 6.90
N LEU A 197 7.98 -14.21 6.74
CA LEU A 197 7.81 -13.56 5.43
C LEU A 197 9.08 -13.58 4.57
N GLN A 198 10.25 -13.67 5.20
CA GLN A 198 11.53 -13.84 4.51
C GLN A 198 11.90 -15.31 4.26
N GLY A 199 11.03 -16.27 4.57
CA GLY A 199 11.29 -17.70 4.38
C GLY A 199 12.16 -18.34 5.48
N ARG A 200 12.50 -17.62 6.54
CA ARG A 200 13.31 -18.10 7.68
C ARG A 200 12.45 -18.84 8.70
N MET A 201 11.94 -20.01 8.31
CA MET A 201 10.94 -20.74 9.10
C MET A 201 11.44 -21.18 10.49
N ARG A 202 12.71 -21.58 10.60
CA ARG A 202 13.32 -21.97 11.89
C ARG A 202 13.37 -20.80 12.89
N ASP A 203 13.71 -19.62 12.40
CA ASP A 203 13.77 -18.40 13.23
C ASP A 203 12.36 -18.01 13.69
N ALA A 204 11.37 -18.11 12.80
CA ALA A 204 9.96 -17.88 13.14
C ALA A 204 9.46 -18.87 14.22
N ASP A 205 9.86 -20.15 14.14
CA ASP A 205 9.51 -21.17 15.15
C ASP A 205 10.14 -20.89 16.52
N ALA A 206 11.37 -20.36 16.55
CA ALA A 206 12.00 -19.96 17.81
C ALA A 206 11.23 -18.82 18.51
N HIS A 207 10.70 -17.87 17.73
CA HIS A 207 9.87 -16.79 18.27
C HIS A 207 8.47 -17.26 18.69
N LEU A 208 7.86 -18.20 17.97
CA LEU A 208 6.61 -18.86 18.41
C LEU A 208 6.79 -19.50 19.78
N LYS A 209 7.84 -20.32 19.94
CA LYS A 209 8.15 -20.97 21.20
C LYS A 209 8.37 -19.97 22.34
N THR A 210 9.08 -18.88 22.05
CA THR A 210 9.30 -17.80 23.02
C THR A 210 7.97 -17.23 23.52
N ILE A 211 7.00 -16.99 22.64
CA ILE A 211 5.67 -16.47 23.00
C ILE A 211 4.85 -17.52 23.74
N GLU A 212 4.92 -18.79 23.33
CA GLU A 212 4.24 -19.92 23.99
C GLU A 212 4.69 -20.09 25.44
N ASP A 213 5.98 -19.89 25.74
CA ASP A 213 6.56 -20.01 27.07
C ASP A 213 6.17 -18.84 28.01
N VAL A 214 5.65 -17.72 27.47
CA VAL A 214 5.19 -16.59 28.31
C VAL A 214 3.94 -16.97 29.10
N THR A 215 4.03 -16.91 30.44
CA THR A 215 2.92 -17.22 31.34
C THR A 215 1.90 -16.08 31.42
N THR A 216 0.63 -16.40 31.21
CA THR A 216 -0.50 -15.45 31.29
C THR A 216 -1.02 -15.36 32.73
N ILE A 217 -0.55 -14.39 33.51
CA ILE A 217 -1.07 -14.16 34.88
C ILE A 217 -2.45 -13.50 34.79
N GLY A 218 -3.46 -14.08 35.47
CA GLY A 218 -4.78 -13.47 35.63
C GLY A 218 -5.58 -13.23 34.35
N GLY A 219 -5.19 -13.85 33.22
CA GLY A 219 -5.84 -13.66 31.91
C GLY A 219 -5.54 -12.30 31.25
N ILE A 220 -4.65 -11.49 31.80
CA ILE A 220 -4.36 -10.13 31.33
C ILE A 220 -3.58 -10.13 30.01
N LEU A 221 -2.67 -11.09 29.81
CA LEU A 221 -1.79 -11.20 28.64
C LEU A 221 -2.32 -12.14 27.55
N GLY A 222 -3.52 -12.69 27.76
CA GLY A 222 -4.11 -13.68 26.87
C GLY A 222 -4.28 -13.15 25.44
N PRO A 223 -5.04 -12.06 25.23
CA PRO A 223 -5.27 -11.51 23.90
C PRO A 223 -3.98 -11.21 23.12
N GLU A 224 -3.00 -10.53 23.72
CA GLU A 224 -1.72 -10.19 23.10
C GLU A 224 -0.98 -11.43 22.63
N LYS A 225 -0.85 -12.42 23.53
CA LYS A 225 -0.14 -13.66 23.26
C LYS A 225 -0.76 -14.40 22.09
N PHE A 226 -2.07 -14.64 22.12
CA PHE A 226 -2.74 -15.46 21.10
C PHE A 226 -2.87 -14.74 19.76
N ILE A 227 -3.02 -13.41 19.75
CA ILE A 227 -2.95 -12.62 18.51
C ILE A 227 -1.54 -12.69 17.92
N ALA A 228 -0.49 -12.58 18.73
CA ALA A 228 0.89 -12.67 18.26
C ALA A 228 1.20 -14.05 17.65
N LEU A 229 0.78 -15.14 18.31
CA LEU A 229 0.90 -16.50 17.78
C LEU A 229 0.16 -16.63 16.43
N ALA A 230 -1.09 -16.17 16.38
CA ALA A 230 -1.89 -16.23 15.16
C ALA A 230 -1.24 -15.47 14.00
N ARG A 231 -0.70 -14.28 14.24
CA ARG A 231 0.00 -13.48 13.22
C ARG A 231 1.23 -14.20 12.66
N ILE A 232 2.03 -14.83 13.51
CA ILE A 232 3.21 -15.58 13.03
C ILE A 232 2.77 -16.81 12.22
N HIS A 233 1.78 -17.58 12.71
CA HIS A 233 1.24 -18.72 11.96
C HIS A 233 0.64 -18.29 10.61
N MET A 234 -0.10 -17.19 10.55
CA MET A 234 -0.59 -16.63 9.28
C MET A 234 0.55 -16.25 8.33
N ALA A 235 1.60 -15.61 8.82
CA ALA A 235 2.77 -15.27 8.01
C ALA A 235 3.50 -16.52 7.47
N LYS A 236 3.44 -17.63 8.22
CA LYS A 236 3.89 -18.96 7.78
C LYS A 236 2.91 -19.69 6.85
N LYS A 237 1.74 -19.10 6.56
CA LYS A 237 0.60 -19.74 5.87
C LYS A 237 0.04 -20.98 6.58
N ASP A 238 0.28 -21.12 7.87
CA ASP A 238 -0.28 -22.15 8.74
C ASP A 238 -1.59 -21.66 9.38
N TYR A 239 -2.63 -21.59 8.55
CA TYR A 239 -3.92 -21.05 8.98
C TYR A 239 -4.65 -21.95 9.99
N GLY A 240 -4.32 -23.24 10.07
CA GLY A 240 -4.88 -24.16 11.05
C GLY A 240 -4.43 -23.84 12.48
N SER A 241 -3.13 -23.65 12.67
CA SER A 241 -2.58 -23.23 13.97
C SER A 241 -3.00 -21.80 14.31
N ALA A 242 -3.05 -20.90 13.33
CA ALA A 242 -3.54 -19.54 13.55
C ALA A 242 -5.00 -19.51 14.04
N LEU A 243 -5.87 -20.32 13.42
CA LEU A 243 -7.26 -20.46 13.84
C LEU A 243 -7.36 -21.01 15.27
N THR A 244 -6.54 -22.02 15.59
CA THR A 244 -6.48 -22.63 16.93
C THR A 244 -6.09 -21.60 17.99
N ALA A 245 -5.07 -20.77 17.71
CA ALA A 245 -4.64 -19.72 18.61
C ALA A 245 -5.75 -18.68 18.88
N ILE A 246 -6.47 -18.25 17.83
CA ILE A 246 -7.55 -17.26 17.97
C ILE A 246 -8.80 -17.82 18.68
N GLN A 247 -9.07 -19.11 18.52
CA GLN A 247 -10.20 -19.79 19.16
C GLN A 247 -9.94 -20.19 20.62
N ASP A 248 -8.71 -20.09 21.12
CA ASP A 248 -8.40 -20.38 22.52
C ASP A 248 -9.23 -19.47 23.43
N HIS A 249 -9.91 -20.06 24.42
CA HIS A 249 -10.69 -19.31 25.43
C HIS A 249 -9.87 -18.23 26.14
N ARG A 250 -8.55 -18.42 26.29
CA ARG A 250 -7.60 -17.45 26.87
C ARG A 250 -7.25 -16.32 25.91
N ALA A 251 -7.59 -16.43 24.62
CA ALA A 251 -7.50 -15.32 23.67
C ALA A 251 -8.58 -14.26 23.88
N ASN A 252 -9.55 -14.50 24.79
CA ASN A 252 -10.53 -13.50 25.22
C ASN A 252 -10.09 -12.87 26.55
N VAL A 253 -10.53 -11.63 26.76
CA VAL A 253 -10.34 -10.94 28.04
C VAL A 253 -11.18 -11.63 29.10
N SER A 254 -10.60 -11.94 30.27
CA SER A 254 -11.33 -12.56 31.39
C SER A 254 -12.51 -11.68 31.83
N GLY A 255 -13.65 -12.30 32.19
CA GLY A 255 -14.91 -11.63 32.53
C GLY A 255 -14.85 -10.65 33.70
N LEU A 256 -13.80 -10.68 34.52
CA LEU A 256 -13.55 -9.68 35.58
C LEU A 256 -13.15 -8.31 34.99
N TYR A 257 -12.56 -8.30 33.79
CA TYR A 257 -12.02 -7.11 33.16
C TYR A 257 -12.94 -6.54 32.09
N THR A 258 -13.91 -7.28 31.56
CA THR A 258 -14.83 -6.86 30.47
C THR A 258 -15.56 -5.53 30.74
N VAL A 259 -15.76 -5.14 32.00
CA VAL A 259 -16.37 -3.86 32.42
C VAL A 259 -15.56 -2.63 31.97
N PHE A 260 -14.26 -2.77 31.73
CA PHE A 260 -13.39 -1.69 31.23
C PHE A 260 -13.10 -1.79 29.72
N TYR A 261 -13.74 -2.73 29.02
CA TYR A 261 -13.45 -3.09 27.63
C TYR A 261 -14.70 -2.84 26.78
N ASP A 262 -14.49 -2.34 25.56
CA ASP A 262 -15.54 -2.39 24.55
C ASP A 262 -15.40 -3.67 23.73
N GLU A 263 -16.40 -4.54 23.83
CA GLU A 263 -16.48 -5.81 23.09
C GLU A 263 -16.52 -5.60 21.57
N THR A 264 -17.00 -4.46 21.05
CA THR A 264 -17.16 -4.29 19.59
C THR A 264 -15.85 -4.09 18.81
N PHE A 265 -14.82 -3.44 19.37
CA PHE A 265 -13.65 -3.02 18.57
C PHE A 265 -12.45 -4.00 18.63
N GLN A 266 -12.28 -4.77 19.70
CA GLN A 266 -11.26 -5.85 19.76
C GLN A 266 -11.71 -7.10 19.02
N GLU A 267 -13.01 -7.35 18.97
CA GLU A 267 -13.55 -8.45 18.19
C GLU A 267 -13.31 -8.23 16.70
N ILE A 268 -13.31 -7.00 16.15
CA ILE A 268 -13.16 -6.81 14.70
C ILE A 268 -11.83 -7.34 14.13
N PRO A 269 -10.62 -6.97 14.61
CA PRO A 269 -9.37 -7.53 14.09
C PRO A 269 -9.24 -9.03 14.36
N LYS A 270 -9.64 -9.49 15.56
CA LYS A 270 -9.61 -10.90 15.93
C LYS A 270 -10.55 -11.74 15.06
N TYR A 271 -11.76 -11.24 14.85
CA TYR A 271 -12.79 -11.83 14.02
C TYR A 271 -12.37 -11.80 12.55
N PHE A 272 -11.78 -10.72 12.07
CA PHE A 272 -11.17 -10.68 10.75
C PHE A 272 -10.10 -11.78 10.60
N ILE A 273 -9.20 -11.96 11.56
CA ILE A 273 -8.19 -13.03 11.53
C ILE A 273 -8.87 -14.40 11.47
N LEU A 274 -9.88 -14.64 12.31
CA LEU A 274 -10.64 -15.89 12.32
C LEU A 274 -11.25 -16.16 10.94
N VAL A 275 -11.99 -15.19 10.40
CA VAL A 275 -12.68 -15.31 9.10
C VAL A 275 -11.67 -15.49 7.97
N LYS A 276 -10.53 -14.79 8.03
CA LYS A 276 -9.43 -14.96 7.08
C LYS A 276 -8.84 -16.36 7.14
N CYS A 277 -8.63 -16.93 8.33
CA CYS A 277 -8.16 -18.31 8.45
C CYS A 277 -9.17 -19.29 7.86
N LEU A 278 -10.47 -19.11 8.11
CA LEU A 278 -11.51 -19.95 7.50
C LEU A 278 -11.49 -19.85 5.96
N TYR A 279 -11.33 -18.64 5.42
CA TYR A 279 -11.23 -18.40 3.99
C TYR A 279 -10.04 -19.14 3.36
N GLU A 280 -8.85 -18.98 3.93
CA GLU A 280 -7.60 -19.58 3.42
C GLU A 280 -7.58 -21.11 3.59
N MET A 281 -8.33 -21.64 4.56
CA MET A 281 -8.54 -23.08 4.73
C MET A 281 -9.62 -23.67 3.80
N GLY A 282 -10.21 -22.86 2.91
CA GLY A 282 -11.26 -23.30 1.98
C GLY A 282 -12.63 -23.54 2.62
N LYS A 283 -12.85 -23.09 3.87
CA LYS A 283 -14.15 -23.18 4.56
C LYS A 283 -15.07 -22.04 4.11
N GLU A 284 -15.43 -22.04 2.82
CA GLU A 284 -16.06 -20.88 2.16
C GLU A 284 -17.38 -20.45 2.78
N GLU A 285 -18.26 -21.38 3.16
CA GLU A 285 -19.57 -21.04 3.75
C GLU A 285 -19.45 -20.37 5.12
N GLU A 286 -18.48 -20.80 5.94
CA GLU A 286 -18.20 -20.18 7.23
C GLU A 286 -17.55 -18.81 7.04
N ALA A 287 -16.58 -18.72 6.11
CA ALA A 287 -15.91 -17.46 5.77
C ALA A 287 -16.89 -16.42 5.20
N LYS A 288 -17.82 -16.84 4.32
CA LYS A 288 -18.87 -16.00 3.75
C LYS A 288 -19.71 -15.36 4.85
N LYS A 289 -20.26 -16.17 5.76
CA LYS A 289 -21.05 -15.70 6.90
C LYS A 289 -20.23 -14.76 7.78
N GLY A 290 -18.97 -15.10 8.00
CA GLY A 290 -18.02 -14.28 8.75
C GLY A 290 -17.82 -12.90 8.16
N TYR A 291 -17.52 -12.82 6.86
CA TYR A 291 -17.35 -11.56 6.15
C TYR A 291 -18.65 -10.76 6.05
N ASP A 292 -19.80 -11.40 5.79
CA ASP A 292 -21.09 -10.72 5.77
C ASP A 292 -21.37 -10.04 7.12
N GLN A 293 -21.13 -10.72 8.24
CA GLN A 293 -21.26 -10.14 9.57
C GLN A 293 -20.26 -9.01 9.81
N LEU A 294 -18.99 -9.24 9.44
CA LEU A 294 -17.92 -8.26 9.62
C LEU A 294 -18.22 -6.95 8.85
N LEU A 295 -18.71 -7.05 7.62
CA LEU A 295 -19.03 -5.91 6.75
C LEU A 295 -20.28 -5.13 7.22
N THR A 296 -21.20 -5.77 7.94
CA THR A 296 -22.34 -5.07 8.57
C THR A 296 -21.94 -4.25 9.80
N HIS A 297 -20.76 -4.48 10.37
CA HIS A 297 -20.34 -3.83 11.60
C HIS A 297 -19.98 -2.34 11.34
N PRO A 298 -20.66 -1.33 11.93
CA PRO A 298 -20.46 0.08 11.58
C PRO A 298 -19.01 0.57 11.71
N GLN A 299 -18.28 0.02 12.69
CA GLN A 299 -16.90 0.40 12.97
C GLN A 299 -15.87 -0.11 11.94
N ILE A 300 -16.15 -1.16 11.16
CA ILE A 300 -15.16 -1.63 10.17
C ILE A 300 -14.90 -0.58 9.09
N ARG A 301 -15.90 0.27 8.80
CA ARG A 301 -15.79 1.39 7.85
C ARG A 301 -14.75 2.44 8.26
N GLN A 302 -14.41 2.49 9.54
CA GLN A 302 -13.35 3.37 10.06
C GLN A 302 -11.96 2.70 10.00
N ILE A 303 -11.89 1.41 9.67
CA ILE A 303 -10.66 0.62 9.62
C ILE A 303 -10.43 0.19 8.17
N GLY A 304 -10.09 1.14 7.30
CA GLY A 304 -9.92 0.86 5.87
C GLY A 304 -8.91 -0.27 5.60
N GLY A 305 -7.82 -0.36 6.38
CA GLY A 305 -6.84 -1.46 6.30
C GLY A 305 -7.37 -2.87 6.64
N LEU A 306 -8.58 -3.01 7.19
CA LEU A 306 -9.30 -4.28 7.34
C LEU A 306 -10.54 -4.38 6.45
N LEU A 307 -11.11 -3.24 6.04
CA LEU A 307 -12.30 -3.21 5.19
C LEU A 307 -11.99 -3.67 3.76
N TRP A 308 -10.99 -3.09 3.09
CA TRP A 308 -10.72 -3.46 1.69
C TRP A 308 -10.32 -4.93 1.52
N PRO A 309 -9.55 -5.59 2.42
CA PRO A 309 -9.29 -7.01 2.29
C PRO A 309 -10.51 -7.87 2.56
N ALA A 310 -11.37 -7.48 3.51
CA ALA A 310 -12.62 -8.18 3.77
C ALA A 310 -13.55 -8.13 2.55
N LEU A 311 -13.66 -6.96 1.91
CA LEU A 311 -14.40 -6.78 0.67
C LEU A 311 -13.82 -7.64 -0.46
N LEU A 312 -12.50 -7.67 -0.63
CA LEU A 312 -11.81 -8.49 -1.63
C LEU A 312 -12.10 -9.98 -1.46
N ASP A 313 -11.86 -10.52 -0.26
CA ASP A 313 -12.08 -11.94 0.00
C ASP A 313 -13.55 -12.31 -0.17
N ARG A 314 -14.47 -11.45 0.29
CA ARG A 314 -15.91 -11.65 0.10
C ARG A 314 -16.35 -11.57 -1.35
N ALA A 315 -15.74 -10.70 -2.15
CA ALA A 315 -15.97 -10.60 -3.59
C ALA A 315 -15.48 -11.86 -4.31
N ARG A 316 -14.32 -12.40 -3.92
CA ARG A 316 -13.80 -13.67 -4.46
C ARG A 316 -14.75 -14.84 -4.16
N ILE A 317 -15.31 -14.90 -2.95
CA ILE A 317 -16.37 -15.88 -2.62
C ILE A 317 -17.60 -15.67 -3.52
N ALA A 318 -18.08 -14.43 -3.67
CA ALA A 318 -19.24 -14.11 -4.52
C ALA A 318 -19.01 -14.55 -5.97
N ARG A 319 -17.82 -14.25 -6.51
CA ARG A 319 -17.40 -14.64 -7.86
C ARG A 319 -17.41 -16.15 -8.04
N ARG A 320 -16.84 -16.92 -7.11
CA ARG A 320 -16.85 -18.40 -7.16
C ARG A 320 -18.26 -18.99 -7.03
N ALA A 321 -19.14 -18.31 -6.30
CA ALA A 321 -20.55 -18.66 -6.21
C ALA A 321 -21.38 -18.25 -7.45
N GLY A 322 -20.78 -17.62 -8.46
CA GLY A 322 -21.46 -17.16 -9.68
C GLY A 322 -22.17 -15.81 -9.56
N ASP A 323 -22.07 -15.12 -8.43
CA ASP A 323 -22.65 -13.79 -8.22
C ASP A 323 -21.66 -12.69 -8.61
N ALA A 324 -21.48 -12.54 -9.94
CA ALA A 324 -20.56 -11.56 -10.50
C ALA A 324 -20.95 -10.11 -10.16
N LYS A 325 -22.25 -9.83 -9.96
CA LYS A 325 -22.74 -8.49 -9.66
C LYS A 325 -22.35 -8.07 -8.24
N LEU A 326 -22.59 -8.93 -7.26
CA LEU A 326 -22.15 -8.66 -5.89
C LEU A 326 -20.63 -8.56 -5.81
N ALA A 327 -19.90 -9.43 -6.52
CA ALA A 327 -18.44 -9.35 -6.57
C ALA A 327 -17.96 -7.99 -7.12
N GLU A 328 -18.54 -7.51 -8.21
CA GLU A 328 -18.23 -6.19 -8.77
C GLU A 328 -18.50 -5.07 -7.77
N ASP A 329 -19.67 -5.05 -7.14
CA ASP A 329 -20.07 -3.98 -6.23
C ASP A 329 -19.14 -3.90 -5.00
N LEU A 330 -18.78 -5.06 -4.43
CA LEU A 330 -17.82 -5.15 -3.32
C LEU A 330 -16.42 -4.70 -3.74
N LEU A 331 -15.96 -5.04 -4.94
CA LEU A 331 -14.64 -4.62 -5.43
C LEU A 331 -14.60 -3.11 -5.73
N LYS A 332 -15.68 -2.54 -6.26
CA LYS A 332 -15.80 -1.08 -6.44
C LYS A 332 -15.74 -0.36 -5.08
N GLU A 333 -16.45 -0.86 -4.07
CA GLU A 333 -16.34 -0.33 -2.70
C GLU A 333 -14.91 -0.46 -2.16
N ALA A 334 -14.23 -1.58 -2.43
CA ALA A 334 -12.84 -1.77 -2.00
C ALA A 334 -11.89 -0.77 -2.67
N VAL A 335 -12.05 -0.51 -3.97
CA VAL A 335 -11.31 0.54 -4.69
C VAL A 335 -11.57 1.91 -4.06
N ASP A 336 -12.83 2.26 -3.79
CA ASP A 336 -13.18 3.53 -3.15
C ASP A 336 -12.53 3.69 -1.77
N VAL A 337 -12.44 2.61 -0.98
CA VAL A 337 -11.75 2.61 0.31
C VAL A 337 -10.26 2.84 0.10
N ILE A 338 -9.62 2.11 -0.82
CA ILE A 338 -8.19 2.23 -1.13
C ILE A 338 -7.85 3.65 -1.62
N GLU A 339 -8.72 4.26 -2.41
CA GLU A 339 -8.53 5.60 -2.96
C GLU A 339 -8.87 6.71 -1.95
N LYS A 340 -9.89 6.54 -1.10
CA LYS A 340 -10.14 7.49 0.01
C LYS A 340 -9.00 7.52 1.00
N GLN A 341 -8.40 6.36 1.29
CA GLN A 341 -7.23 6.27 2.14
C GLN A 341 -6.00 7.00 1.56
N ARG A 342 -5.96 7.25 0.23
CA ARG A 342 -4.88 8.00 -0.44
C ARG A 342 -4.79 9.46 0.00
N ALA A 343 -5.91 10.10 0.32
CA ALA A 343 -5.93 11.51 0.73
C ALA A 343 -5.19 11.77 2.06
N SER A 344 -4.91 10.70 2.81
CA SER A 344 -3.91 10.68 3.89
C SER A 344 -2.69 9.90 3.38
N ILE A 345 -1.57 10.56 3.11
CA ILE A 345 -0.32 10.01 2.50
C ILE A 345 0.45 8.99 3.38
N ASN A 346 -0.27 8.29 4.21
CA ASN A 346 0.27 7.31 5.11
C ASN A 346 0.15 5.92 4.47
N THR A 347 1.29 5.39 4.04
CA THR A 347 1.48 4.02 3.54
C THR A 347 0.91 3.02 4.53
N GLU A 348 -0.28 2.48 4.28
CA GLU A 348 -0.85 1.41 5.08
C GLU A 348 -0.66 0.08 4.35
N THR A 349 0.40 -0.67 4.69
CA THR A 349 0.35 -2.13 4.61
C THR A 349 -0.32 -2.61 5.88
N GLY A 350 -1.23 -3.57 5.73
CA GLY A 350 -2.30 -3.84 6.69
C GLY A 350 -1.83 -4.12 8.12
N ARG A 351 -2.70 -3.80 9.10
CA ARG A 351 -2.55 -4.06 10.56
C ARG A 351 -2.05 -5.46 10.95
N ILE A 352 -2.10 -6.43 10.04
CA ILE A 352 -1.79 -7.84 10.27
C ILE A 352 -0.44 -8.22 9.64
N GLY A 353 0.29 -7.29 9.00
CA GLY A 353 1.64 -7.50 8.46
C GLY A 353 1.72 -8.42 7.23
N TYR A 354 0.60 -8.90 6.70
CA TYR A 354 0.56 -9.89 5.61
C TYR A 354 -0.68 -9.79 4.68
N VAL A 355 -1.65 -8.92 4.99
CA VAL A 355 -2.96 -8.98 4.32
C VAL A 355 -2.96 -8.19 3.01
N GLY A 356 -2.66 -8.92 1.94
CA GLY A 356 -3.11 -8.66 0.57
C GLY A 356 -2.33 -7.61 -0.22
N ASP A 357 -2.23 -7.87 -1.53
CA ASP A 357 -1.81 -6.88 -2.52
C ASP A 357 -3.03 -6.03 -2.92
N LYS A 358 -2.94 -4.71 -2.75
CA LYS A 358 -4.01 -3.78 -3.19
C LYS A 358 -4.27 -3.90 -4.69
N GLN A 359 -3.26 -4.26 -5.48
CA GLN A 359 -3.40 -4.49 -6.91
C GLN A 359 -4.36 -5.65 -7.20
N ALA A 360 -4.46 -6.64 -6.31
CA ALA A 360 -5.40 -7.75 -6.49
C ALA A 360 -6.86 -7.29 -6.58
N VAL A 361 -7.24 -6.21 -5.86
CA VAL A 361 -8.58 -5.62 -5.94
C VAL A 361 -8.87 -5.11 -7.36
N TYR A 362 -7.94 -4.33 -7.92
CA TYR A 362 -8.08 -3.82 -9.28
C TYR A 362 -8.08 -4.95 -10.31
N GLN A 363 -7.16 -5.90 -10.19
CA GLN A 363 -7.03 -7.02 -11.12
C GLN A 363 -8.29 -7.90 -11.17
N GLU A 364 -8.89 -8.20 -10.02
CA GLU A 364 -10.15 -8.96 -9.94
C GLU A 364 -11.30 -8.18 -10.61
N LEU A 365 -11.41 -6.87 -10.34
CA LEU A 365 -12.44 -6.03 -10.91
C LEU A 365 -12.31 -5.92 -12.44
N ILE A 366 -11.09 -5.69 -12.93
CA ILE A 366 -10.78 -5.62 -14.37
C ILE A 366 -11.15 -6.94 -15.04
N SER A 367 -10.82 -8.08 -14.43
CA SER A 367 -11.19 -9.40 -14.96
C SER A 367 -12.71 -9.58 -15.07
N ILE A 368 -13.48 -9.16 -14.06
CA ILE A 368 -14.96 -9.20 -14.12
C ILE A 368 -15.50 -8.30 -15.23
N LEU A 369 -14.98 -7.08 -15.36
CA LEU A 369 -15.42 -6.12 -16.37
C LEU A 369 -15.09 -6.59 -17.79
N CYS A 370 -13.90 -7.16 -18.00
CA CYS A 370 -13.51 -7.78 -19.27
C CYS A 370 -14.41 -8.96 -19.63
N ALA A 371 -14.69 -9.86 -18.69
CA ALA A 371 -15.61 -10.98 -18.90
C ALA A 371 -17.05 -10.52 -19.20
N GLY A 372 -17.45 -9.38 -18.63
CA GLY A 372 -18.73 -8.71 -18.91
C GLY A 372 -18.76 -7.87 -20.20
N ASN A 373 -17.72 -7.93 -21.04
CA ASN A 373 -17.58 -7.14 -22.28
C ASN A 373 -17.67 -5.62 -22.07
N ARG A 374 -17.27 -5.12 -20.89
CA ARG A 374 -17.27 -3.70 -20.50
C ARG A 374 -15.88 -3.10 -20.63
N ALA A 375 -15.36 -3.12 -21.86
CA ALA A 375 -13.98 -2.73 -22.16
C ALA A 375 -13.61 -1.31 -21.71
N ALA A 376 -14.50 -0.33 -21.87
CA ALA A 376 -14.27 1.07 -21.45
C ALA A 376 -14.06 1.18 -19.94
N GLU A 377 -14.97 0.60 -19.14
CA GLU A 377 -14.84 0.63 -17.69
C GLU A 377 -13.61 -0.16 -17.21
N ALA A 378 -13.34 -1.33 -17.83
CA ALA A 378 -12.14 -2.11 -17.50
C ALA A 378 -10.87 -1.30 -17.74
N PHE A 379 -10.79 -0.57 -18.86
CA PHE A 379 -9.67 0.29 -19.22
C PHE A 379 -9.46 1.44 -18.22
N GLU A 380 -10.53 2.05 -17.72
CA GLU A 380 -10.44 3.07 -16.68
C GLU A 380 -9.85 2.51 -15.38
N TYR A 381 -10.24 1.30 -14.97
CA TYR A 381 -9.64 0.65 -13.81
C TYR A 381 -8.19 0.20 -14.05
N VAL A 382 -7.79 -0.15 -15.28
CA VAL A 382 -6.39 -0.40 -15.64
C VAL A 382 -5.55 0.84 -15.40
N GLU A 383 -5.99 1.99 -15.87
CA GLU A 383 -5.27 3.26 -15.72
C GLU A 383 -5.20 3.70 -14.25
N ARG A 384 -6.29 3.51 -13.49
CA ARG A 384 -6.30 3.72 -12.03
C ARG A 384 -5.33 2.79 -11.30
N ALA A 385 -5.26 1.52 -11.69
CA ALA A 385 -4.35 0.53 -11.09
C ALA A 385 -2.87 0.89 -11.34
N LYS A 386 -2.53 1.28 -12.58
CA LYS A 386 -1.18 1.75 -12.94
C LYS A 386 -0.79 3.01 -12.17
N GLY A 387 -1.70 3.98 -12.08
CA GLY A 387 -1.53 5.16 -11.24
C GLY A 387 -1.29 4.80 -9.77
N ARG A 388 -2.03 3.82 -9.24
CA ARG A 388 -1.84 3.33 -7.87
C ARG A 388 -0.46 2.70 -7.65
N ALA A 389 -0.05 1.80 -8.53
CA ALA A 389 1.24 1.11 -8.43
C ALA A 389 2.42 2.09 -8.45
N LEU A 390 2.33 3.11 -9.31
CA LEU A 390 3.32 4.17 -9.39
C LEU A 390 3.38 5.00 -8.10
N VAL A 391 2.25 5.42 -7.55
CA VAL A 391 2.20 6.17 -6.28
C VAL A 391 2.79 5.35 -5.13
N ASP A 392 2.45 4.05 -5.04
CA ASP A 392 3.01 3.16 -4.01
C ASP A 392 4.54 3.03 -4.17
N LEU A 393 5.04 2.93 -5.42
CA LEU A 393 6.48 2.92 -5.72
C LEU A 393 7.15 4.24 -5.28
N LEU A 394 6.58 5.40 -5.63
CA LEU A 394 7.15 6.70 -5.26
C LEU A 394 7.15 6.92 -3.74
N SER A 395 6.09 6.47 -3.06
CA SER A 395 5.98 6.54 -1.59
C SER A 395 7.02 5.65 -0.90
N SER A 396 7.37 4.51 -1.52
CA SER A 396 8.39 3.60 -1.00
C SER A 396 9.83 4.10 -1.22
N GLN A 397 10.05 5.01 -2.17
CA GLN A 397 11.38 5.54 -2.49
C GLN A 397 11.64 6.86 -1.78
N THR A 398 12.52 6.83 -0.78
CA THR A 398 12.95 8.03 -0.02
C THR A 398 13.85 8.99 -0.80
N LYS A 399 14.32 8.62 -2.00
CA LYS A 399 15.16 9.46 -2.88
C LYS A 399 14.95 9.13 -4.35
N ILE A 400 13.95 9.73 -4.99
CA ILE A 400 13.84 9.69 -6.44
C ILE A 400 14.83 10.72 -7.00
N SER A 401 15.93 10.25 -7.59
CA SER A 401 16.88 11.12 -8.29
C SER A 401 16.36 11.39 -9.70
N ILE A 402 15.37 12.27 -9.83
CA ILE A 402 14.96 12.79 -11.15
C ILE A 402 16.14 13.61 -11.69
N HIS A 403 16.79 13.12 -12.73
CA HIS A 403 17.90 13.83 -13.38
C HIS A 403 17.33 15.03 -14.15
N GLY A 404 17.45 16.23 -13.58
CA GLY A 404 17.13 17.49 -14.23
C GLY A 404 16.17 18.37 -13.41
N LYS A 405 16.75 19.42 -12.81
CA LYS A 405 16.12 20.55 -12.08
C LYS A 405 15.38 20.24 -10.77
N ASP A 406 15.80 21.00 -9.75
CA ASP A 406 15.17 21.33 -8.46
C ASP A 406 14.26 20.27 -7.79
N THR A 407 14.83 19.09 -7.51
CA THR A 407 14.21 18.04 -6.67
C THR A 407 13.69 18.57 -5.32
N ALA A 408 14.26 19.66 -4.80
CA ALA A 408 13.79 20.29 -3.57
C ALA A 408 12.43 20.99 -3.75
N HIS A 409 12.19 21.65 -4.88
CA HIS A 409 10.90 22.29 -5.19
C HIS A 409 9.81 21.25 -5.46
N ILE A 410 10.16 20.18 -6.17
CA ILE A 410 9.28 19.03 -6.43
C ILE A 410 8.81 18.41 -5.11
N ASN A 411 9.74 18.03 -4.23
CA ASN A 411 9.40 17.45 -2.93
C ASN A 411 8.57 18.41 -2.07
N ARG A 412 8.86 19.72 -2.07
CA ARG A 412 8.02 20.71 -1.38
C ARG A 412 6.60 20.79 -1.93
N THR A 413 6.44 20.69 -3.24
CA THR A 413 5.12 20.78 -3.90
C THR A 413 4.31 19.52 -3.63
N LEU A 414 4.95 18.35 -3.65
CA LEU A 414 4.36 17.08 -3.23
C LEU A 414 3.96 17.11 -1.75
N ASP A 415 4.81 17.64 -0.87
CA ASP A 415 4.52 17.83 0.55
C ASP A 415 3.38 18.83 0.79
N GLN A 416 3.30 19.91 0.00
CA GLN A 416 2.21 20.89 0.09
C GLN A 416 0.88 20.31 -0.40
N LEU A 417 0.90 19.59 -1.51
CA LEU A 417 -0.26 18.84 -2.01
C LEU A 417 -0.72 17.83 -0.97
N ALA A 418 0.24 17.11 -0.36
CA ALA A 418 -0.01 16.13 0.68
C ALA A 418 -0.71 16.74 1.91
N ARG A 419 -0.23 17.89 2.37
CA ARG A 419 -0.80 18.62 3.50
C ARG A 419 -2.19 19.15 3.18
N ALA A 420 -2.40 19.65 1.96
CA ALA A 420 -3.69 20.18 1.52
C ALA A 420 -4.75 19.07 1.33
N GLU A 421 -4.36 17.90 0.81
CA GLU A 421 -5.23 16.72 0.73
C GLU A 421 -5.56 16.15 2.11
N LYS A 422 -4.57 16.09 3.03
CA LYS A 422 -4.79 15.71 4.44
C LYS A 422 -5.76 16.66 5.15
N ALA A 423 -5.59 17.96 4.97
CA ALA A 423 -6.50 18.97 5.53
C ALA A 423 -7.93 18.80 5.02
N ASN A 424 -8.12 18.46 3.73
CA ASN A 424 -9.42 18.13 3.16
C ASN A 424 -10.02 16.83 3.73
N ALA A 425 -9.20 15.80 3.99
CA ALA A 425 -9.66 14.52 4.53
C ALA A 425 -10.08 14.59 6.01
N THR A 426 -9.49 15.47 6.82
CA THR A 426 -9.83 15.64 8.24
C THR A 426 -11.18 16.31 8.51
N VAL A 427 -11.85 16.89 7.50
CA VAL A 427 -13.13 17.63 7.65
C VAL A 427 -14.29 16.79 7.11
N ALA A 428 -14.49 15.60 7.69
CA ALA A 428 -15.67 14.77 7.49
C ALA A 428 -16.64 14.84 8.70
N ASP A 429 -16.54 15.89 9.50
CA ASP A 429 -17.51 16.24 10.55
C ASP A 429 -18.54 17.24 9.97
N PRO A 430 -19.85 16.91 9.96
CA PRO A 430 -20.91 17.79 9.47
C PRO A 430 -20.94 19.17 10.12
N ALA A 431 -20.36 19.33 11.32
CA ALA A 431 -20.33 20.60 12.06
C ALA A 431 -19.28 21.62 11.57
N LEU A 432 -18.37 21.24 10.66
CA LEU A 432 -17.20 22.05 10.26
C LEU A 432 -17.21 22.49 8.77
N GLN A 433 -18.36 22.50 8.11
CA GLN A 433 -18.50 22.75 6.66
C GLN A 433 -18.12 24.17 6.17
N SER A 434 -17.86 25.14 7.04
CA SER A 434 -17.65 26.54 6.62
C SER A 434 -16.26 26.86 6.02
N ASN A 435 -15.27 25.97 6.13
CA ASN A 435 -13.91 26.18 5.58
C ASN A 435 -13.59 25.34 4.31
N VAL A 436 -14.56 24.63 3.74
CA VAL A 436 -14.37 23.62 2.68
C VAL A 436 -14.01 24.22 1.30
N THR A 437 -14.40 25.47 1.03
CA THR A 437 -14.24 26.09 -0.30
C THR A 437 -12.80 26.52 -0.60
N GLY A 438 -12.04 26.93 0.43
CA GLY A 438 -10.65 27.41 0.27
C GLY A 438 -9.66 26.28 -0.02
N THR A 439 -9.74 25.18 0.73
CA THR A 439 -8.79 24.06 0.65
C THR A 439 -8.96 23.24 -0.64
N ARG A 440 -10.18 23.11 -1.17
CA ARG A 440 -10.42 22.48 -2.48
C ARG A 440 -9.86 23.32 -3.64
N GLY A 441 -9.96 24.64 -3.54
CA GLY A 441 -9.35 25.57 -4.50
C GLY A 441 -7.82 25.49 -4.48
N VAL A 442 -7.21 25.41 -3.29
CA VAL A 442 -5.75 25.26 -3.14
C VAL A 442 -5.25 23.94 -3.73
N VAL A 443 -5.93 22.81 -3.48
CA VAL A 443 -5.56 21.51 -4.09
C VAL A 443 -5.66 21.55 -5.61
N LEU A 444 -6.71 22.17 -6.17
CA LEU A 444 -6.86 22.30 -7.62
C LEU A 444 -5.80 23.21 -8.23
N THR A 445 -5.45 24.32 -7.57
CA THR A 445 -4.38 25.22 -8.00
C THR A 445 -3.02 24.53 -7.96
N LEU A 446 -2.67 23.84 -6.86
CA LEU A 446 -1.42 23.10 -6.75
C LEU A 446 -1.31 21.97 -7.78
N LYS A 447 -2.41 21.25 -8.05
CA LYS A 447 -2.46 20.24 -9.13
C LYS A 447 -2.25 20.90 -10.50
N LYS A 448 -2.87 22.05 -10.75
CA LYS A 448 -2.72 22.81 -12.00
C LYS A 448 -1.30 23.39 -12.15
N ASP A 449 -0.68 23.81 -11.07
CA ASP A 449 0.70 24.32 -11.04
C ASP A 449 1.70 23.19 -11.30
N LEU A 450 1.49 22.01 -10.70
CA LEU A 450 2.23 20.78 -11.04
C LEU A 450 2.08 20.43 -12.53
N LEU A 451 0.84 20.40 -13.04
CA LEU A 451 0.54 20.12 -14.46
C LEU A 451 1.15 21.15 -15.43
N THR A 452 1.46 22.37 -14.97
CA THR A 452 2.02 23.42 -15.83
C THR A 452 3.54 23.51 -15.75
N GLN A 453 4.14 23.25 -14.58
CA GLN A 453 5.58 23.35 -14.33
C GLN A 453 6.32 22.05 -14.62
N ASP A 454 5.71 20.89 -14.31
CA ASP A 454 6.30 19.57 -14.52
C ASP A 454 5.20 18.56 -14.91
N PRO A 455 4.77 18.57 -16.19
CA PRO A 455 3.70 17.69 -16.67
C PRO A 455 4.03 16.19 -16.52
N GLU A 456 5.33 15.85 -16.54
CA GLU A 456 5.81 14.48 -16.38
C GLU A 456 5.57 14.03 -14.94
N LEU A 457 6.04 14.78 -13.94
CA LEU A 457 5.79 14.52 -12.52
C LEU A 457 4.31 14.62 -12.13
N ALA A 458 3.56 15.58 -12.69
CA ALA A 458 2.14 15.71 -12.44
C ALA A 458 1.40 14.44 -12.84
N SER A 459 1.71 13.85 -14.01
CA SER A 459 1.15 12.56 -14.42
C SER A 459 1.44 11.42 -13.44
N LEU A 460 2.53 11.52 -12.66
CA LEU A 460 2.91 10.50 -11.68
C LEU A 460 2.13 10.60 -10.36
N VAL A 461 1.55 11.77 -10.04
CA VAL A 461 0.97 12.05 -8.70
C VAL A 461 -0.51 12.42 -8.78
N THR A 462 -0.92 13.11 -9.84
CA THR A 462 -2.32 13.31 -10.17
C THR A 462 -2.78 12.14 -11.02
N VAL A 463 -3.11 11.01 -10.38
CA VAL A 463 -4.06 10.06 -10.99
C VAL A 463 -5.30 10.89 -11.32
N THR A 464 -5.40 11.31 -12.56
CA THR A 464 -6.61 11.93 -13.09
C THR A 464 -7.60 10.80 -13.27
N ASP A 465 -8.82 11.02 -12.81
CA ASP A 465 -10.01 10.30 -13.26
C ASP A 465 -10.19 10.61 -14.76
N THR A 466 -9.28 10.13 -15.60
CA THR A 466 -9.36 10.32 -17.04
C THR A 466 -10.30 9.27 -17.55
N ASP A 467 -11.53 9.68 -17.85
CA ASP A 467 -12.49 8.81 -18.52
C ASP A 467 -11.93 8.36 -19.87
N THR A 468 -12.39 7.19 -20.34
CA THR A 468 -11.94 6.62 -21.61
C THR A 468 -12.11 7.63 -22.76
N LYS A 469 -13.19 8.42 -22.72
CA LYS A 469 -13.56 9.39 -23.76
C LYS A 469 -12.55 10.53 -23.88
N THR A 470 -11.97 10.98 -22.77
CA THR A 470 -10.97 12.04 -22.73
C THR A 470 -9.69 11.58 -23.41
N ILE A 471 -9.28 10.33 -23.19
CA ILE A 471 -8.14 9.73 -23.90
C ILE A 471 -8.47 9.57 -25.39
N GLN A 472 -9.68 9.08 -25.72
CA GLN A 472 -10.12 8.92 -27.10
C GLN A 472 -10.15 10.24 -27.89
N ALA A 473 -10.60 11.34 -27.26
CA ALA A 473 -10.64 12.66 -27.87
C ALA A 473 -9.25 13.21 -28.23
N ARG A 474 -8.19 12.69 -27.60
CA ARG A 474 -6.80 13.05 -27.86
C ARG A 474 -6.13 12.19 -28.92
N LEU A 475 -6.72 11.06 -29.29
CA LEU A 475 -6.24 10.23 -30.39
C LEU A 475 -6.65 10.84 -31.73
N GLY A 476 -5.69 10.97 -32.65
CA GLY A 476 -5.97 11.31 -34.04
C GLY A 476 -6.86 10.25 -34.72
N THR A 477 -7.56 10.64 -35.79
CA THR A 477 -8.37 9.69 -36.58
C THR A 477 -7.52 8.65 -37.32
N ASP A 478 -6.22 8.90 -37.46
CA ASP A 478 -5.20 8.03 -38.03
C ASP A 478 -4.34 7.31 -36.98
N GLU A 479 -4.71 7.38 -35.70
CA GLU A 479 -3.99 6.75 -34.58
C GLU A 479 -4.80 5.63 -33.93
N VAL A 480 -4.10 4.59 -33.49
CA VAL A 480 -4.64 3.52 -32.65
C VAL A 480 -3.72 3.34 -31.44
N LEU A 481 -4.30 3.26 -30.25
CA LEU A 481 -3.59 2.92 -29.02
C LEU A 481 -3.81 1.45 -28.68
N LEU A 482 -2.73 0.72 -28.51
CA LEU A 482 -2.67 -0.68 -28.10
C LEU A 482 -2.05 -0.75 -26.71
N GLU A 483 -2.88 -1.07 -25.73
CA GLU A 483 -2.46 -1.14 -24.35
C GLU A 483 -2.52 -2.56 -23.81
N TYR A 484 -1.42 -2.98 -23.19
CA TYR A 484 -1.33 -4.26 -22.50
C TYR A 484 -1.52 -4.07 -21.00
N TYR A 485 -2.16 -5.05 -20.38
CA TYR A 485 -2.27 -5.15 -18.93
C TYR A 485 -2.22 -6.60 -18.50
N ALA A 486 -1.58 -6.88 -17.37
CA ALA A 486 -1.45 -8.23 -16.84
C ALA A 486 -2.11 -8.31 -15.47
N THR A 487 -2.89 -9.36 -15.26
CA THR A 487 -3.34 -9.80 -13.93
C THR A 487 -2.59 -11.06 -13.53
N GLU A 488 -2.86 -11.57 -12.33
CA GLU A 488 -2.30 -12.88 -11.90
C GLU A 488 -2.68 -14.04 -12.83
N GLN A 489 -3.83 -13.96 -13.51
CA GLN A 489 -4.38 -15.07 -14.31
C GLN A 489 -4.22 -14.85 -15.81
N ASP A 490 -4.46 -13.63 -16.28
CA ASP A 490 -4.65 -13.34 -17.70
C ASP A 490 -3.81 -12.13 -18.14
N TRP A 491 -3.53 -12.08 -19.44
CA TRP A 491 -3.10 -10.86 -20.10
C TRP A 491 -4.25 -10.28 -20.90
N TYR A 492 -4.34 -8.96 -20.92
CA TYR A 492 -5.33 -8.22 -21.69
C TYR A 492 -4.62 -7.31 -22.69
N ALA A 493 -5.18 -7.21 -23.89
CA ALA A 493 -4.85 -6.18 -24.86
C ALA A 493 -6.08 -5.34 -25.17
N PHE A 494 -5.99 -4.05 -24.85
CA PHE A 494 -6.97 -3.03 -25.17
C PHE A 494 -6.58 -2.34 -26.48
N VAL A 495 -7.51 -2.26 -27.42
CA VAL A 495 -7.36 -1.51 -28.66
C VAL A 495 -8.31 -0.32 -28.59
N LEU A 496 -7.74 0.87 -28.44
CA LEU A 496 -8.46 2.13 -28.34
C LEU A 496 -8.32 2.93 -29.64
N LYS A 497 -9.45 3.37 -30.17
CA LYS A 497 -9.60 4.28 -31.30
C LYS A 497 -10.38 5.51 -30.87
N HIS A 498 -10.42 6.53 -31.73
CA HIS A 498 -11.16 7.77 -31.49
C HIS A 498 -12.62 7.57 -31.03
N ASN A 499 -13.33 6.55 -31.53
CA ASN A 499 -14.75 6.32 -31.21
C ASN A 499 -15.06 4.90 -30.68
N SER A 500 -14.05 4.05 -30.47
CA SER A 500 -14.29 2.69 -30.01
C SER A 500 -13.16 2.17 -29.13
N ILE A 501 -13.51 1.26 -28.23
CA ILE A 501 -12.57 0.49 -27.44
C ILE A 501 -12.95 -0.98 -27.54
N TRP A 502 -11.93 -1.83 -27.57
CA TRP A 502 -12.10 -3.27 -27.56
C TRP A 502 -11.03 -3.93 -26.70
N VAL A 503 -11.35 -5.05 -26.07
CA VAL A 503 -10.41 -5.82 -25.25
C VAL A 503 -10.38 -7.28 -25.69
N THR A 504 -9.23 -7.91 -25.56
CA THR A 504 -9.06 -9.36 -25.72
C THR A 504 -8.11 -9.94 -24.70
N ILE A 505 -8.32 -11.21 -24.39
CA ILE A 505 -7.44 -11.98 -23.50
C ILE A 505 -6.31 -12.57 -24.35
N LEU A 506 -5.10 -12.50 -23.83
CA LEU A 506 -3.89 -13.08 -24.39
C LEU A 506 -3.37 -14.16 -23.46
N ASP A 507 -2.71 -15.16 -24.02
CA ASP A 507 -1.96 -16.13 -23.22
C ASP A 507 -0.71 -15.44 -22.64
N GLY A 508 -0.55 -15.47 -21.33
CA GLY A 508 0.62 -14.96 -20.58
C GLY A 508 1.66 -15.99 -20.15
N THR A 509 1.35 -17.28 -20.29
CA THR A 509 2.18 -18.41 -19.87
C THR A 509 3.61 -18.36 -20.42
N GLY A 510 4.61 -18.18 -19.56
CA GLY A 510 6.02 -18.15 -19.98
C GLY A 510 6.45 -16.89 -20.76
N LEU A 511 5.58 -15.89 -20.92
CA LEU A 511 5.83 -14.70 -21.74
C LEU A 511 7.12 -13.96 -21.33
N ALA A 512 7.39 -13.84 -20.03
CA ALA A 512 8.59 -13.18 -19.55
C ALA A 512 9.89 -13.87 -20.01
N LYS A 513 9.90 -15.20 -20.02
CA LYS A 513 11.04 -15.99 -20.51
C LYS A 513 11.24 -15.79 -22.01
N ASP A 514 10.15 -15.77 -22.78
CA ASP A 514 10.20 -15.59 -24.23
C ASP A 514 10.71 -14.19 -24.60
N VAL A 515 10.27 -13.14 -23.90
CA VAL A 515 10.73 -11.76 -24.11
C VAL A 515 12.23 -11.64 -23.81
N LEU A 516 12.70 -12.20 -22.70
CA LEU A 516 14.13 -12.18 -22.34
C LEU A 516 14.96 -12.96 -23.37
N ALA A 517 14.51 -14.13 -23.78
CA ALA A 517 15.17 -14.95 -24.79
C ALA A 517 15.24 -14.25 -26.15
N PHE A 518 14.18 -13.54 -26.54
CA PHE A 518 14.15 -12.75 -27.76
C PHE A 518 15.17 -11.61 -27.70
N ARG A 519 15.18 -10.84 -26.61
CA ARG A 519 16.11 -9.72 -26.42
C ARG A 519 17.57 -10.18 -26.47
N GLU A 520 17.89 -11.29 -25.80
CA GLU A 520 19.24 -11.89 -25.80
C GLU A 520 19.71 -12.30 -27.20
N ARG A 521 18.82 -12.85 -28.03
CA ARG A 521 19.16 -13.24 -29.41
C ARG A 521 19.25 -12.05 -30.34
N LEU A 522 18.42 -11.03 -30.14
CA LEU A 522 18.43 -9.81 -30.95
C LEU A 522 19.75 -9.05 -30.82
N THR A 523 20.48 -9.19 -29.70
CA THR A 523 21.82 -8.59 -29.54
C THR A 523 22.94 -9.35 -30.26
N ARG A 524 22.68 -10.54 -30.82
CA ARG A 524 23.67 -11.34 -31.55
C ARG A 524 23.74 -10.83 -33.01
N VAL A 525 24.56 -9.82 -33.22
CA VAL A 525 24.74 -9.18 -34.54
C VAL A 525 25.12 -10.21 -35.61
N GLY A 526 24.43 -10.19 -36.75
CA GLY A 526 24.68 -11.10 -37.88
C GLY A 526 24.05 -12.48 -37.75
N SER A 527 23.24 -12.74 -36.72
CA SER A 527 22.51 -13.98 -36.53
C SER A 527 21.01 -13.79 -36.70
N ASP A 528 20.34 -14.73 -37.38
CA ASP A 528 18.88 -14.76 -37.56
C ASP A 528 18.17 -15.58 -36.47
N GLU A 529 18.88 -16.00 -35.42
CA GLU A 529 18.34 -16.79 -34.29
C GLU A 529 17.16 -16.11 -33.57
N TYR A 530 17.03 -14.79 -33.71
CA TYR A 530 15.90 -14.04 -33.14
C TYR A 530 14.59 -14.28 -33.91
N THR A 531 14.64 -14.72 -35.17
CA THR A 531 13.49 -14.79 -36.09
C THR A 531 12.35 -15.68 -35.57
N PRO A 532 12.60 -16.91 -35.07
CA PRO A 532 11.54 -17.75 -34.50
C PRO A 532 10.86 -17.08 -33.31
N HIS A 533 11.62 -16.37 -32.47
CA HIS A 533 11.12 -15.71 -31.26
C HIS A 533 10.34 -14.45 -31.60
N ALA A 534 10.79 -13.66 -32.57
CA ALA A 534 10.06 -12.53 -33.11
C ALA A 534 8.69 -12.97 -33.66
N LYS A 535 8.65 -14.10 -34.38
CA LYS A 535 7.42 -14.66 -34.95
C LYS A 535 6.49 -15.21 -33.87
N ALA A 536 7.01 -15.93 -32.88
CA ALA A 536 6.23 -16.44 -31.76
C ALA A 536 5.58 -15.31 -30.96
N LEU A 537 6.36 -14.29 -30.58
CA LEU A 537 5.86 -13.13 -29.85
C LEU A 537 4.87 -12.29 -30.67
N TYR A 538 5.10 -12.13 -31.98
CA TYR A 538 4.12 -11.51 -32.88
C TYR A 538 2.80 -12.28 -32.94
N GLY A 539 2.88 -13.60 -33.07
CA GLY A 539 1.73 -14.51 -33.08
C GLY A 539 0.88 -14.37 -31.81
N ARG A 540 1.56 -14.25 -30.67
CA ARG A 540 0.95 -14.21 -29.35
C ARG A 540 0.38 -12.84 -28.97
N LEU A 541 1.12 -11.76 -29.22
CA LEU A 541 0.81 -10.43 -28.70
C LEU A 541 0.12 -9.51 -29.70
N PHE A 542 0.40 -9.67 -31.00
CA PHE A 542 -0.06 -8.73 -32.03
C PHE A 542 -1.14 -9.34 -32.94
N THR A 543 -1.02 -10.62 -33.29
CA THR A 543 -1.99 -11.29 -34.18
C THR A 543 -3.44 -11.20 -33.68
N PRO A 544 -3.74 -11.36 -32.38
CA PRO A 544 -5.13 -11.24 -31.87
C PRO A 544 -5.75 -9.85 -32.07
N VAL A 545 -4.92 -8.80 -32.15
CA VAL A 545 -5.36 -7.41 -32.27
C VAL A 545 -5.20 -6.83 -33.68
N ALA A 546 -4.45 -7.51 -34.56
CA ALA A 546 -4.04 -6.99 -35.87
C ALA A 546 -5.21 -6.53 -36.74
N ALA A 547 -6.33 -7.27 -36.77
CA ALA A 547 -7.51 -6.92 -37.56
C ALA A 547 -8.15 -5.58 -37.15
N ARG A 548 -7.89 -5.11 -35.93
CA ARG A 548 -8.39 -3.84 -35.40
C ARG A 548 -7.40 -2.69 -35.57
N ILE A 549 -6.14 -2.97 -35.89
CA ILE A 549 -5.10 -1.95 -36.08
C ILE A 549 -5.00 -1.63 -37.57
N THR A 550 -5.85 -0.71 -38.02
CA THR A 550 -6.04 -0.37 -39.44
C THR A 550 -5.34 0.91 -39.86
N THR A 551 -4.72 1.62 -38.93
CA THR A 551 -4.10 2.92 -39.19
C THR A 551 -2.57 2.82 -39.12
N PRO A 552 -1.83 3.73 -39.78
CA PRO A 552 -0.37 3.65 -39.82
C PRO A 552 0.30 4.07 -38.51
N ARG A 553 -0.37 4.84 -37.63
CA ARG A 553 0.22 5.28 -36.36
C ARG A 553 -0.26 4.42 -35.21
N LEU A 554 0.68 3.74 -34.57
CA LEU A 554 0.42 2.80 -33.48
C LEU A 554 1.09 3.31 -32.20
N ILE A 555 0.29 3.61 -31.20
CA ILE A 555 0.76 3.91 -29.85
C ILE A 555 0.71 2.62 -29.04
N ILE A 556 1.81 2.25 -28.40
CA ILE A 556 1.90 1.05 -27.56
C ILE A 556 2.08 1.47 -26.10
N VAL A 557 1.21 0.97 -25.24
CA VAL A 557 1.32 1.08 -23.78
C VAL A 557 1.68 -0.31 -23.22
N PRO A 558 2.97 -0.59 -22.96
CA PRO A 558 3.38 -1.86 -22.39
C PRO A 558 2.99 -1.98 -20.91
N HIS A 559 3.10 -3.21 -20.39
CA HIS A 559 2.97 -3.51 -18.96
C HIS A 559 3.91 -4.64 -18.57
N GLY A 560 4.46 -4.58 -17.35
CA GLY A 560 5.36 -5.60 -16.80
C GLY A 560 6.55 -5.89 -17.73
N VAL A 561 6.78 -7.16 -18.05
CA VAL A 561 7.92 -7.58 -18.89
C VAL A 561 7.89 -7.00 -20.31
N LEU A 562 6.72 -6.56 -20.79
CA LEU A 562 6.60 -5.97 -22.13
C LEU A 562 7.27 -4.59 -22.24
N HIS A 563 7.60 -3.93 -21.13
CA HIS A 563 8.44 -2.73 -21.18
C HIS A 563 9.83 -3.01 -21.78
N TYR A 564 10.29 -4.27 -21.74
CA TYR A 564 11.58 -4.69 -22.31
C TYR A 564 11.46 -5.26 -23.73
N LEU A 565 10.24 -5.37 -24.27
CA LEU A 565 10.02 -5.97 -25.58
C LEU A 565 10.25 -4.93 -26.69
N PRO A 566 11.21 -5.14 -27.62
CA PRO A 566 11.34 -4.30 -28.79
C PRO A 566 10.21 -4.61 -29.79
N PHE A 567 9.02 -4.02 -29.58
CA PHE A 567 7.84 -4.28 -30.43
C PHE A 567 8.12 -4.01 -31.91
N GLY A 568 8.90 -2.97 -32.24
CA GLY A 568 9.28 -2.68 -33.62
C GLY A 568 9.94 -3.85 -34.35
N ALA A 569 10.66 -4.72 -33.62
CA ALA A 569 11.36 -5.90 -34.14
C ALA A 569 10.49 -7.18 -34.16
N LEU A 570 9.23 -7.11 -33.74
CA LEU A 570 8.30 -8.23 -33.94
C LEU A 570 7.97 -8.38 -35.43
N SER A 571 7.88 -9.62 -35.91
CA SER A 571 7.67 -9.89 -37.33
C SER A 571 6.70 -11.04 -37.52
N SER A 572 5.86 -10.96 -38.56
CA SER A 572 5.07 -12.11 -39.03
C SER A 572 5.90 -13.12 -39.85
N GLY A 573 7.20 -12.85 -40.03
CA GLY A 573 8.13 -13.59 -40.89
C GLY A 573 8.33 -12.95 -42.27
N LYS A 574 7.65 -11.84 -42.58
CA LYS A 574 7.86 -11.05 -43.81
C LYS A 574 8.39 -9.65 -43.47
N ASN A 575 7.56 -8.89 -42.75
CA ASN A 575 7.84 -7.51 -42.40
C ASN A 575 7.78 -7.34 -40.88
N PHE A 576 8.70 -6.56 -40.36
CA PHE A 576 8.69 -6.10 -38.98
C PHE A 576 7.48 -5.18 -38.72
N LEU A 577 7.13 -4.96 -37.45
CA LEU A 577 6.08 -4.01 -37.11
C LEU A 577 6.47 -2.58 -37.51
N VAL A 578 7.75 -2.22 -37.36
CA VAL A 578 8.24 -0.89 -37.74
C VAL A 578 8.14 -0.61 -39.25
N ASP A 579 8.21 -1.66 -40.08
CA ASP A 579 8.03 -1.52 -41.54
C ASP A 579 6.59 -1.16 -41.92
N ARG A 580 5.63 -1.42 -41.04
CA ARG A 580 4.19 -1.23 -41.29
C ARG A 580 3.57 -0.09 -40.50
N TYR A 581 4.10 0.21 -39.32
CA TYR A 581 3.52 1.18 -38.39
C TYR A 581 4.56 2.18 -37.89
N GLN A 582 4.14 3.43 -37.77
CA GLN A 582 4.85 4.45 -36.99
C GLN A 582 4.58 4.19 -35.51
N VAL A 583 5.48 3.44 -34.88
CA VAL A 583 5.34 3.00 -33.49
C VAL A 583 5.77 4.13 -32.53
N ARG A 584 4.91 4.46 -31.57
CA ARG A 584 5.20 5.35 -30.44
C ARG A 584 4.90 4.61 -29.15
N TYR A 585 5.62 4.93 -28.08
CA TYR A 585 5.42 4.33 -26.77
C TYR A 585 4.92 5.35 -25.76
N LEU A 586 4.04 4.92 -24.87
CA LEU A 586 3.65 5.66 -23.68
C LEU A 586 3.74 4.74 -22.46
N PRO A 587 4.16 5.23 -21.29
CA PRO A 587 4.14 4.43 -20.07
C PRO A 587 2.70 4.23 -19.52
N SER A 588 1.76 5.14 -19.87
CA SER A 588 0.33 5.05 -19.55
C SER A 588 -0.47 5.87 -20.58
N ALA A 589 -1.70 5.45 -20.87
CA ALA A 589 -2.59 6.17 -21.79
C ALA A 589 -3.07 7.51 -21.21
N SER A 590 -3.18 7.63 -19.89
CA SER A 590 -3.60 8.83 -19.16
C SER A 590 -2.74 10.05 -19.47
N ILE A 591 -1.48 9.86 -19.87
CA ILE A 591 -0.60 10.93 -20.33
C ILE A 591 -1.22 11.69 -21.51
N LEU A 592 -1.95 11.03 -22.41
CA LEU A 592 -2.61 11.72 -23.54
C LEU A 592 -3.63 12.75 -23.07
N GLY A 593 -4.31 12.51 -21.94
CA GLY A 593 -5.24 13.47 -21.34
C GLY A 593 -4.55 14.72 -20.78
N ILE A 594 -3.28 14.59 -20.38
CA ILE A 594 -2.50 15.63 -19.69
C ILE A 594 -1.65 16.46 -20.67
N LEU A 595 -1.22 15.87 -21.78
CA LEU A 595 -0.41 16.57 -22.77
C LEU A 595 -1.14 17.81 -23.28
N LYS A 596 -0.48 18.98 -23.17
CA LYS A 596 -0.95 20.22 -23.76
C LYS A 596 -1.06 20.04 -25.27
N ASP A 597 -2.07 20.66 -25.87
CA ASP A 597 -2.15 20.75 -27.33
C ASP A 597 -0.84 21.31 -27.85
N ARG A 598 -0.19 20.56 -28.75
CA ARG A 598 1.01 21.06 -29.44
C ARG A 598 0.61 22.38 -30.08
N ALA A 599 1.30 23.47 -29.73
CA ALA A 599 1.29 24.66 -30.55
C ALA A 599 1.64 24.18 -31.96
N LYS A 600 0.75 24.42 -32.95
CA LYS A 600 1.01 24.16 -34.37
C LYS A 600 2.12 25.09 -34.85
N ASN A 601 3.34 24.87 -34.39
CA ASN A 601 4.53 25.47 -34.95
C ASN A 601 5.06 24.48 -35.99
N ASP A 602 4.50 24.56 -37.20
CA ASP A 602 4.88 23.72 -38.34
C ASP A 602 6.33 23.98 -38.85
N LYS A 603 7.16 24.73 -38.10
CA LYS A 603 8.51 25.15 -38.49
C LYS A 603 9.45 25.34 -37.30
N LEU A 604 9.48 24.41 -36.34
CA LEU A 604 10.57 24.41 -35.36
C LEU A 604 11.85 23.87 -36.01
N PRO A 605 12.97 24.61 -36.00
CA PRO A 605 14.26 24.09 -36.46
C PRO A 605 14.66 22.89 -35.58
N ALA A 606 15.14 21.81 -36.18
CA ALA A 606 15.60 20.63 -35.45
C ALA A 606 17.12 20.64 -35.29
N LEU A 607 17.61 20.30 -34.09
CA LEU A 607 19.02 19.98 -33.86
C LEU A 607 19.18 18.46 -33.89
N ILE A 608 19.88 17.95 -34.90
CA ILE A 608 20.07 16.51 -35.13
C ILE A 608 21.54 16.19 -34.89
N MET A 609 21.82 15.24 -34.00
CA MET A 609 23.17 14.79 -33.69
C MET A 609 23.34 13.32 -34.05
N GLY A 610 24.36 12.98 -34.83
CA GLY A 610 24.64 11.62 -35.28
C GLY A 610 26.06 11.19 -34.95
N ASN A 611 26.20 9.98 -34.38
CA ASN A 611 27.48 9.32 -34.09
C ASN A 611 28.54 10.24 -33.45
N PRO A 612 28.34 10.78 -32.24
CA PRO A 612 29.32 11.66 -31.60
C PRO A 612 30.68 10.97 -31.45
N ASP A 613 31.77 11.74 -31.58
CA ASP A 613 33.12 11.20 -31.40
C ASP A 613 33.42 11.01 -29.90
N LEU A 614 33.31 9.76 -29.45
CA LEU A 614 33.59 9.34 -28.07
C LEU A 614 35.06 8.93 -27.84
N LYS A 615 35.93 9.09 -28.85
CA LYS A 615 37.35 8.68 -28.82
C LYS A 615 37.60 7.18 -28.58
N ASP A 616 36.57 6.36 -28.75
CA ASP A 616 36.65 4.91 -28.70
C ASP A 616 35.82 4.34 -29.87
N PRO A 617 36.49 3.75 -30.89
CA PRO A 617 35.83 3.22 -32.08
C PRO A 617 34.82 2.10 -31.79
N SER A 618 34.88 1.45 -30.62
CA SER A 618 33.91 0.39 -30.26
C SER A 618 32.50 0.92 -30.04
N TYR A 619 32.36 2.24 -29.80
CA TYR A 619 31.07 2.92 -29.68
C TYR A 619 30.62 3.63 -30.96
N ASP A 620 31.38 3.51 -32.07
CA ASP A 620 31.02 4.15 -33.32
C ASP A 620 29.77 3.50 -33.94
N LEU A 621 28.69 4.27 -34.03
CA LEU A 621 27.43 3.89 -34.65
C LEU A 621 27.43 4.38 -36.09
N LYS A 622 28.13 3.67 -36.99
CA LYS A 622 28.30 4.05 -38.41
C LYS A 622 26.98 4.47 -39.09
N TYR A 623 25.89 3.76 -38.84
CA TYR A 623 24.59 4.05 -39.45
C TYR A 623 23.89 5.29 -38.87
N ALA A 624 24.27 5.74 -37.66
CA ALA A 624 23.69 6.93 -37.05
C ALA A 624 24.10 8.22 -37.78
N GLU A 625 25.24 8.25 -38.49
CA GLU A 625 25.59 9.38 -39.35
C GLU A 625 24.68 9.47 -40.58
N GLU A 626 24.47 8.35 -41.26
CA GLU A 626 23.60 8.25 -42.43
C GLU A 626 22.14 8.60 -42.06
N GLU A 627 21.68 8.14 -40.90
CA GLU A 627 20.35 8.45 -40.36
C GLU A 627 20.21 9.96 -40.06
N ALA A 628 21.17 10.55 -39.35
CA ALA A 628 21.15 11.98 -39.03
C ALA A 628 21.15 12.86 -40.28
N LEU A 629 21.93 12.51 -41.30
CA LEU A 629 21.93 13.19 -42.60
C LEU A 629 20.59 13.02 -43.34
N SER A 630 19.99 11.84 -43.26
CA SER A 630 18.70 11.57 -43.91
C SER A 630 17.58 12.39 -43.25
N LEU A 631 17.55 12.47 -41.92
CA LEU A 631 16.60 13.31 -41.19
C LEU A 631 16.79 14.80 -41.49
N GLY A 632 18.02 15.28 -41.61
CA GLY A 632 18.34 16.66 -41.96
C GLY A 632 17.80 17.11 -43.32
N LYS A 633 17.61 16.17 -44.27
CA LYS A 633 16.99 16.45 -45.57
C LYS A 633 15.47 16.56 -45.51
N ILE A 634 14.85 15.94 -44.50
CA ILE A 634 13.39 15.85 -44.35
C ILE A 634 12.86 17.02 -43.52
N ILE A 635 13.62 17.47 -42.51
CA ILE A 635 13.16 18.50 -41.56
C ILE A 635 13.64 19.90 -42.01
N PRO A 636 12.74 20.84 -42.30
CA PRO A 636 13.10 22.20 -42.66
C PRO A 636 13.91 22.89 -41.55
N HIS A 637 14.95 23.63 -41.94
CA HIS A 637 15.82 24.37 -41.01
C HIS A 637 16.53 23.49 -39.97
N ALA A 638 16.74 22.20 -40.26
CA ALA A 638 17.50 21.32 -39.39
C ALA A 638 19.02 21.65 -39.41
N THR A 639 19.62 21.65 -38.23
CA THR A 639 21.07 21.68 -38.04
C THR A 639 21.54 20.27 -37.74
N VAL A 640 22.34 19.67 -38.63
CA VAL A 640 22.92 18.34 -38.42
C VAL A 640 24.36 18.48 -37.93
N LEU A 641 24.70 17.82 -36.82
CA LEU A 641 26.03 17.76 -36.25
C LEU A 641 26.48 16.31 -36.16
N LEU A 642 27.67 16.01 -36.65
CA LEU A 642 28.23 14.65 -36.68
C LEU A 642 29.59 14.61 -35.97
N ARG A 643 29.97 13.42 -35.47
CA ARG A 643 31.32 13.15 -34.95
C ARG A 643 31.76 14.20 -33.93
N SER A 644 32.89 14.86 -34.20
CA SER A 644 33.49 15.88 -33.35
C SER A 644 32.62 17.12 -33.17
N ASN A 645 31.59 17.34 -33.98
CA ASN A 645 30.69 18.50 -33.88
C ASN A 645 29.44 18.19 -33.03
N ALA A 646 29.11 16.92 -32.82
CA ALA A 646 28.02 16.47 -31.95
C ALA A 646 28.48 16.43 -30.48
N ARG A 647 28.62 17.60 -29.84
CA ARG A 647 29.11 17.73 -28.46
C ARG A 647 28.00 18.13 -27.50
N ALA A 648 28.11 17.68 -26.25
CA ALA A 648 27.18 18.04 -25.17
C ALA A 648 27.03 19.56 -24.97
N SER A 649 28.11 20.34 -25.13
CA SER A 649 28.05 21.81 -25.03
C SER A 649 27.07 22.44 -26.02
N VAL A 650 26.94 21.86 -27.22
CA VAL A 650 26.05 22.38 -28.26
C VAL A 650 24.58 22.10 -27.94
N ILE A 651 24.29 21.04 -27.17
CA ILE A 651 22.93 20.79 -26.64
C ILE A 651 22.54 21.92 -25.68
N HIS A 652 23.47 22.35 -24.82
CA HIS A 652 23.19 23.45 -23.88
C HIS A 652 23.06 24.82 -24.55
N GLU A 653 23.79 25.05 -25.64
CA GLU A 653 23.76 26.33 -26.38
C GLU A 653 22.58 26.43 -27.35
N LYS A 654 22.18 25.32 -27.98
CA LYS A 654 21.20 25.30 -29.09
C LYS A 654 19.93 24.48 -28.80
N GLY A 655 19.93 23.67 -27.75
CA GLY A 655 18.75 22.96 -27.27
C GLY A 655 17.95 23.87 -26.35
N ASN A 656 16.93 24.54 -26.90
CA ASN A 656 15.95 25.30 -26.12
C ASN A 656 15.12 24.40 -25.21
#